data_AF-A0A2J7ZSJ6-F1
#
_entry.id   AF-A0A2J7ZSJ6-F1
#
_cell.length_a   1.000
_cell.length_b   1.000
_cell.length_c   1.000
_cell.angle_alpha   90.00
_cell.angle_beta   90.00
_cell.angle_gamma   90.00
#
_symmetry.space_group_name_H-M   'P 1'
#
loop_
_entity.id
_entity.type
_entity.pdbx_description
1 polymer ?
#
loop_
_entity_poly.entity_id
_entity_poly.type
_entity_poly.pdbx_seq_one_letter_code
_entity_poly.pdbx_strand_id
1 'polypeptide(L)'
;MALKSGMKSSTRSALKRSSLVAPVASAVKAVSVPAMSHGVQAAFKAGCRRSAVARPSIRRAPNVAVSAAAPAASPASAFDARREWPLNKYRNIGIMAHIDAGKTTTTERILYYTGKSYKIGEVHEGTATMDWMVQEQERGITITAAATTCMWKDHRINIIDTPGHVDFTLEVERALRVLDGAVAVFDAVSGVEPQSETVWRQADKYKVPRICFVNKMDRLGANFYNTVAMVVSNLGAKPLVIQLPIGSEDQFKGLVDLVKMKAIVWNGEELGAKFDEIDIPADMAEKAAEYREKLIDMIVDQDDAVLEKYFEGEMPDEATIERLIRKGTIGQSFVPIVCGTAFKNKGVQPLLDAVVKYLPSPVEVEAMEGVDMHDAEISMIRAADDSTPFSGLCFKIMTDPFVGTLTFCRVYSGVLEAGTYVLNSNKGKKERIGRLMMMHANNREDVKVAFAGDIVAIGGLKDVVTGETLCDEKAPIILEKMDFPDPVIKIAIEPKSKADLEKMGMGLNKLAQEDPSFGYSRDEETNQTIIEGMGELHLEIIVDRLRREFKVECDVGAPQVNYREGISRQNEVRYVHKKQSGGSGQFADVAIRFEPGEPGSGFIFKSEIKGGSVPKEYVPGVVKGLEECMSSGSLAGFPVVDVTCVLYDGSYHEVDSNALAFQIAARACFREAMGKCGARLLEPIMKVEVMTPEDHMGDVIGDLNSRRGVIIKFDDKPANMKLVQAHVPLSEMFQYVSVLRGMTKGRAQYTMQLDRYEVVPPNIQKEIVEKVKASVA
;
A
#
# COMPACT_ATOMS: atom_id res chain seq x y z
N MET A 1 -28.44 60.17 -23.45
CA MET A 1 -27.77 60.93 -22.36
C MET A 1 -26.65 60.02 -21.83
N ALA A 2 -25.36 60.38 -21.77
CA ALA A 2 -24.72 61.55 -21.14
C ALA A 2 -24.76 61.45 -19.60
N LEU A 3 -23.67 61.55 -18.83
CA LEU A 3 -22.24 61.88 -19.11
C LEU A 3 -21.30 60.72 -18.65
N LYS A 4 -20.03 60.51 -19.05
CA LYS A 4 -18.88 61.29 -19.60
C LYS A 4 -18.04 62.13 -18.61
N SER A 5 -16.92 61.57 -18.11
CA SER A 5 -15.55 62.16 -18.15
C SER A 5 -14.56 61.39 -17.24
N GLY A 6 -13.31 61.07 -17.60
CA GLY A 6 -12.65 61.08 -18.92
C GLY A 6 -11.11 61.23 -18.88
N MET A 7 -10.45 60.99 -20.02
CA MET A 7 -9.10 61.52 -20.43
C MET A 7 -7.85 60.98 -19.70
N LYS A 8 -6.65 60.82 -20.31
CA LYS A 8 -6.05 61.08 -21.66
C LYS A 8 -4.96 59.98 -21.87
N SER A 9 -4.77 59.32 -23.03
CA SER A 9 -4.11 59.75 -24.30
C SER A 9 -2.67 60.31 -24.12
N SER A 10 -1.64 59.98 -24.92
CA SER A 10 -1.49 59.13 -26.12
C SER A 10 0.02 58.68 -26.24
N THR A 11 0.69 58.26 -27.32
CA THR A 11 0.58 58.47 -28.79
C THR A 11 1.32 57.39 -29.60
N ARG A 12 1.12 57.34 -30.92
CA ARG A 12 1.75 56.41 -31.89
C ARG A 12 3.14 56.85 -32.37
N SER A 13 3.94 55.91 -32.89
CA SER A 13 4.67 56.07 -34.16
C SER A 13 4.78 54.72 -34.90
N ALA A 14 5.05 54.69 -36.21
CA ALA A 14 5.11 53.46 -37.01
C ALA A 14 5.89 53.58 -38.33
N LEU A 15 6.71 52.57 -38.66
CA LEU A 15 7.21 52.22 -40.00
C LEU A 15 7.34 50.68 -40.05
N LYS A 16 6.65 49.90 -40.90
CA LYS A 16 6.61 49.77 -42.38
C LYS A 16 7.80 49.04 -43.01
N ARG A 17 7.52 47.78 -43.40
CA ARG A 17 8.16 46.95 -44.46
C ARG A 17 9.61 46.48 -44.16
N SER A 18 10.01 45.23 -44.43
CA SER A 18 9.32 44.00 -44.90
C SER A 18 10.14 42.76 -44.44
N SER A 19 9.98 41.48 -44.83
CA SER A 19 9.62 40.85 -46.11
C SER A 19 9.06 39.40 -45.95
N LEU A 20 9.12 38.61 -47.02
CA LEU A 20 8.65 37.22 -47.20
C LEU A 20 9.57 36.12 -46.61
N VAL A 21 9.05 34.88 -46.67
CA VAL A 21 9.72 33.54 -46.69
C VAL A 21 9.50 32.65 -45.44
N ALA A 22 9.41 31.34 -45.72
CA ALA A 22 8.91 30.24 -44.89
C ALA A 22 9.94 29.72 -43.84
N PRO A 23 9.61 28.72 -42.99
CA PRO A 23 10.40 28.39 -41.80
C PRO A 23 11.68 27.61 -42.12
N VAL A 24 12.68 27.75 -41.24
CA VAL A 24 14.01 27.13 -41.36
C VAL A 24 14.23 26.13 -40.22
N ALA A 25 14.71 24.93 -40.55
CA ALA A 25 15.19 23.95 -39.58
C ALA A 25 16.73 24.00 -39.48
N SER A 26 17.25 24.07 -38.26
CA SER A 26 18.67 23.89 -37.89
C SER A 26 18.71 23.67 -36.36
N ALA A 27 19.29 22.62 -35.76
CA ALA A 27 20.43 21.75 -36.04
C ALA A 27 21.80 22.34 -35.64
N VAL A 28 22.21 22.12 -34.38
CA VAL A 28 23.56 22.42 -33.87
C VAL A 28 24.16 21.25 -33.08
N LYS A 29 25.11 20.57 -33.73
CA LYS A 29 26.37 19.97 -33.21
C LYS A 29 26.41 19.32 -31.81
N ALA A 30 26.75 18.03 -31.80
CA ALA A 30 27.77 17.50 -30.89
C ALA A 30 29.15 17.49 -31.60
N VAL A 31 30.26 17.44 -30.84
CA VAL A 31 31.64 17.53 -31.36
C VAL A 31 32.52 16.44 -30.74
N SER A 32 33.46 15.90 -31.54
CA SER A 32 34.49 14.90 -31.19
C SER A 32 35.68 15.54 -30.39
N VAL A 33 36.77 14.90 -29.93
CA VAL A 33 37.60 13.80 -30.48
C VAL A 33 38.31 13.02 -29.31
N PRO A 34 39.42 12.25 -29.47
CA PRO A 34 39.44 10.80 -29.26
C PRO A 34 40.18 10.31 -28.00
N ALA A 35 40.16 8.98 -27.79
CA ALA A 35 41.21 8.26 -27.06
C ALA A 35 42.17 7.55 -28.04
N MET A 36 43.47 7.51 -27.73
CA MET A 36 44.49 6.84 -28.56
C MET A 36 44.78 5.41 -28.11
N SER A 37 45.30 4.61 -29.05
CA SER A 37 45.74 3.23 -28.86
C SER A 37 47.01 3.10 -28.03
N HIS A 38 47.07 2.04 -27.21
CA HIS A 38 48.23 1.16 -27.07
C HIS A 38 47.74 -0.28 -27.27
N GLY A 39 48.60 -1.18 -27.72
CA GLY A 39 48.28 -2.61 -27.85
C GLY A 39 49.55 -3.44 -27.95
N VAL A 40 49.44 -4.78 -27.91
CA VAL A 40 50.50 -5.72 -28.30
C VAL A 40 49.92 -7.15 -28.42
N GLN A 41 50.31 -7.85 -29.49
CA GLN A 41 50.24 -9.31 -29.76
C GLN A 41 48.87 -10.02 -29.64
N ALA A 42 48.33 -10.74 -30.65
CA ALA A 42 48.87 -11.82 -31.50
C ALA A 42 48.99 -13.19 -30.79
N ALA A 43 48.60 -14.33 -31.37
CA ALA A 43 47.80 -14.59 -32.59
C ALA A 43 47.36 -16.07 -32.61
N PHE A 44 46.34 -16.43 -33.40
CA PHE A 44 46.10 -17.83 -33.80
C PHE A 44 45.71 -17.94 -35.28
N LYS A 45 46.11 -19.05 -35.92
CA LYS A 45 45.94 -19.29 -37.36
C LYS A 45 44.58 -19.90 -37.67
N ALA A 46 43.92 -19.42 -38.72
CA ALA A 46 42.85 -20.12 -39.42
C ALA A 46 43.25 -20.31 -40.89
N GLY A 47 42.86 -21.43 -41.50
CA GLY A 47 43.14 -21.65 -42.92
C GLY A 47 42.62 -22.96 -43.50
N CYS A 48 41.58 -22.87 -44.31
CA CYS A 48 41.48 -23.63 -45.57
C CYS A 48 40.63 -22.84 -46.59
N ARG A 49 40.56 -23.30 -47.84
CA ARG A 49 40.05 -22.52 -49.00
C ARG A 49 39.13 -23.33 -49.90
N ARG A 50 38.05 -22.70 -50.40
CA ARG A 50 37.41 -22.92 -51.74
C ARG A 50 36.79 -24.33 -51.96
N SER A 51 35.97 -24.66 -52.98
CA SER A 51 35.03 -23.96 -53.91
C SER A 51 34.33 -25.03 -54.78
N ALA A 52 33.18 -24.88 -55.45
CA ALA A 52 31.98 -24.01 -55.39
C ALA A 52 31.04 -24.45 -56.56
N VAL A 53 29.87 -23.79 -56.78
CA VAL A 53 29.02 -23.88 -58.01
C VAL A 53 28.24 -25.23 -58.15
N ALA A 54 26.98 -25.37 -58.63
CA ALA A 54 26.00 -24.48 -59.29
C ALA A 54 24.51 -24.74 -58.85
N ARG A 55 23.59 -23.96 -59.46
CA ARG A 55 22.09 -24.07 -59.50
C ARG A 55 21.63 -25.05 -60.63
N PRO A 56 20.35 -25.51 -60.76
CA PRO A 56 19.08 -24.74 -60.65
C PRO A 56 17.87 -25.48 -60.00
N SER A 57 16.64 -25.20 -60.45
CA SER A 57 15.42 -25.14 -59.62
C SER A 57 14.20 -25.93 -60.15
N ILE A 58 13.08 -25.83 -59.40
CA ILE A 58 11.67 -26.20 -59.71
C ILE A 58 11.20 -27.60 -59.25
N ARG A 59 10.38 -27.62 -58.18
CA ARG A 59 9.02 -28.21 -58.17
C ARG A 59 8.20 -27.68 -56.97
N ARG A 60 6.87 -27.81 -57.04
CA ARG A 60 5.92 -27.32 -56.01
C ARG A 60 5.83 -28.30 -54.82
N ALA A 61 5.45 -27.77 -53.66
CA ALA A 61 5.17 -28.55 -52.45
C ALA A 61 3.83 -29.30 -52.53
N PRO A 62 3.69 -30.37 -51.72
CA PRO A 62 2.47 -30.65 -50.96
C PRO A 62 2.72 -30.53 -49.43
N ASN A 63 1.65 -30.46 -48.66
CA ASN A 63 1.70 -30.36 -47.19
C ASN A 63 2.32 -31.62 -46.54
N VAL A 64 3.09 -31.42 -45.47
CA VAL A 64 3.45 -32.46 -44.49
C VAL A 64 3.16 -31.89 -43.10
N ALA A 65 2.40 -32.63 -42.29
CA ALA A 65 2.07 -32.20 -40.93
C ALA A 65 3.31 -32.30 -40.01
N VAL A 66 3.54 -31.27 -39.20
CA VAL A 66 4.62 -31.28 -38.20
C VAL A 66 4.15 -32.04 -36.97
N SER A 67 4.51 -33.32 -36.91
CA SER A 67 4.40 -34.12 -35.68
C SER A 67 5.44 -33.63 -34.67
N ALA A 68 5.03 -32.75 -33.76
CA ALA A 68 5.86 -32.32 -32.65
C ALA A 68 5.87 -33.42 -31.57
N ALA A 69 6.96 -34.20 -31.52
CA ALA A 69 7.16 -35.17 -30.45
C ALA A 69 7.43 -34.44 -29.12
N ALA A 70 6.58 -34.66 -28.12
CA ALA A 70 6.77 -34.08 -26.79
C ALA A 70 8.05 -34.65 -26.12
N PRO A 71 8.81 -33.84 -25.36
CA PRO A 71 9.89 -34.34 -24.53
C PRO A 71 9.33 -35.27 -23.44
N ALA A 72 9.98 -36.42 -23.23
CA ALA A 72 9.50 -37.40 -22.27
C ALA A 72 9.56 -36.86 -20.83
N ALA A 73 8.44 -36.92 -20.11
CA ALA A 73 8.37 -36.55 -18.71
C ALA A 73 9.25 -37.47 -17.85
N SER A 74 10.05 -36.88 -16.96
CA SER A 74 10.71 -37.61 -15.88
C SER A 74 9.66 -38.00 -14.84
N PRO A 75 9.65 -39.24 -14.31
CA PRO A 75 8.68 -39.64 -13.31
C PRO A 75 8.88 -38.87 -11.99
N ALA A 76 7.89 -38.06 -11.62
CA ALA A 76 7.76 -37.53 -10.27
C ALA A 76 7.50 -38.65 -9.26
N SER A 77 7.71 -38.38 -7.97
CA SER A 77 7.50 -39.33 -6.87
C SER A 77 6.05 -39.83 -6.84
N ALA A 78 5.86 -41.16 -6.86
CA ALA A 78 4.54 -41.76 -6.88
C ALA A 78 3.88 -41.76 -5.48
N PHE A 79 3.27 -40.63 -5.09
CA PHE A 79 2.16 -40.61 -4.15
C PHE A 79 0.84 -40.62 -4.94
N ASP A 80 0.00 -41.63 -4.75
CA ASP A 80 -1.36 -41.71 -5.33
C ASP A 80 -2.35 -40.81 -4.55
N ALA A 81 -1.95 -39.56 -4.34
CA ALA A 81 -2.75 -38.51 -3.73
C ALA A 81 -3.66 -37.91 -4.81
N ARG A 82 -4.83 -38.53 -4.99
CA ARG A 82 -5.81 -38.03 -5.96
C ARG A 82 -6.54 -36.82 -5.38
N ARG A 83 -6.52 -35.71 -6.11
CA ARG A 83 -7.32 -34.51 -5.85
C ARG A 83 -8.79 -34.91 -5.63
N GLU A 84 -9.32 -34.65 -4.42
CA GLU A 84 -10.68 -35.08 -4.02
C GLU A 84 -11.79 -34.40 -4.83
N TRP A 85 -11.58 -33.12 -5.19
CA TRP A 85 -12.56 -32.27 -5.87
C TRP A 85 -11.93 -31.70 -7.15
N PRO A 86 -12.57 -31.81 -8.33
CA PRO A 86 -12.01 -31.27 -9.57
C PRO A 86 -11.95 -29.73 -9.53
N LEU A 87 -10.95 -29.15 -10.18
CA LEU A 87 -10.60 -27.74 -10.02
C LEU A 87 -11.72 -26.77 -10.45
N ASN A 88 -12.56 -27.16 -11.42
CA ASN A 88 -13.75 -26.40 -11.82
C ASN A 88 -14.82 -26.25 -10.71
N LYS A 89 -14.77 -27.07 -9.66
CA LYS A 89 -15.66 -27.00 -8.50
C LYS A 89 -15.10 -26.18 -7.32
N TYR A 90 -13.94 -25.53 -7.49
CA TYR A 90 -13.40 -24.59 -6.51
C TYR A 90 -14.01 -23.21 -6.72
N ARG A 91 -14.24 -22.48 -5.62
CA ARG A 91 -14.51 -21.04 -5.59
C ARG A 91 -13.63 -20.42 -4.51
N ASN A 92 -12.66 -19.58 -4.89
CA ASN A 92 -11.86 -18.84 -3.92
C ASN A 92 -12.40 -17.41 -3.86
N ILE A 93 -13.13 -17.08 -2.77
CA ILE A 93 -13.94 -15.86 -2.69
C ILE A 93 -13.55 -14.95 -1.54
N GLY A 94 -13.52 -13.64 -1.80
CA GLY A 94 -13.42 -12.61 -0.77
C GLY A 94 -14.79 -12.11 -0.35
N ILE A 95 -14.92 -11.71 0.92
CA ILE A 95 -16.08 -10.92 1.40
C ILE A 95 -15.56 -9.51 1.70
N MET A 96 -16.02 -8.51 0.95
CA MET A 96 -15.45 -7.15 0.94
C MET A 96 -16.55 -6.07 1.06
N ALA A 97 -16.31 -5.02 1.84
CA ALA A 97 -17.31 -3.97 2.16
C ALA A 97 -16.72 -2.86 3.03
N HIS A 98 -17.49 -1.80 3.27
CA HIS A 98 -17.25 -0.87 4.39
C HIS A 98 -17.35 -1.56 5.78
N ILE A 99 -16.94 -0.81 6.82
CA ILE A 99 -17.15 -1.09 8.24
C ILE A 99 -18.67 -1.25 8.50
N ASP A 100 -19.04 -2.05 9.49
CA ASP A 100 -20.42 -2.34 9.91
C ASP A 100 -21.39 -2.92 8.86
N ALA A 101 -21.10 -2.91 7.55
CA ALA A 101 -21.94 -3.48 6.48
C ALA A 101 -22.25 -4.99 6.65
N GLY A 102 -21.62 -5.65 7.63
CA GLY A 102 -21.97 -7.01 8.07
C GLY A 102 -21.21 -8.11 7.33
N LYS A 103 -19.95 -7.87 6.94
CA LYS A 103 -19.05 -8.89 6.35
C LYS A 103 -18.98 -10.13 7.23
N THR A 104 -18.37 -10.01 8.41
CA THR A 104 -18.14 -11.10 9.35
C THR A 104 -19.44 -11.77 9.78
N THR A 105 -20.53 -11.00 9.95
CA THR A 105 -21.87 -11.55 10.17
C THR A 105 -22.33 -12.46 9.02
N THR A 106 -22.13 -12.03 7.76
CA THR A 106 -22.43 -12.82 6.57
C THR A 106 -21.55 -14.07 6.49
N THR A 107 -20.25 -13.94 6.81
CA THR A 107 -19.29 -15.04 6.89
C THR A 107 -19.69 -16.08 7.93
N GLU A 108 -20.05 -15.69 9.16
CA GLU A 108 -20.54 -16.59 10.21
C GLU A 108 -21.83 -17.32 9.78
N ARG A 109 -22.80 -16.62 9.16
CA ARG A 109 -23.99 -17.30 8.62
C ARG A 109 -23.63 -18.29 7.51
N ILE A 110 -22.65 -18.00 6.65
CA ILE A 110 -22.15 -18.92 5.61
C ILE A 110 -21.49 -20.16 6.24
N LEU A 111 -20.62 -20.00 7.25
CA LEU A 111 -19.98 -21.11 7.95
C LEU A 111 -20.99 -22.01 8.68
N TYR A 112 -22.09 -21.43 9.16
CA TYR A 112 -23.21 -22.18 9.71
C TYR A 112 -23.98 -22.96 8.64
N TYR A 113 -24.44 -22.31 7.55
CA TYR A 113 -25.23 -23.00 6.52
C TYR A 113 -24.45 -24.08 5.76
N THR A 114 -23.13 -23.94 5.64
CA THR A 114 -22.23 -24.96 5.07
C THR A 114 -21.89 -26.09 6.06
N GLY A 115 -22.46 -26.07 7.28
CA GLY A 115 -22.25 -27.09 8.31
C GLY A 115 -20.85 -27.12 8.92
N LYS A 116 -20.02 -26.10 8.69
CA LYS A 116 -18.65 -26.01 9.24
C LYS A 116 -18.63 -25.46 10.67
N SER A 117 -19.59 -24.62 11.07
CA SER A 117 -19.81 -24.26 12.46
C SER A 117 -21.18 -24.72 12.97
N TYR A 118 -21.19 -25.29 14.18
CA TYR A 118 -22.39 -25.77 14.88
C TYR A 118 -23.02 -24.70 15.80
N LYS A 119 -22.39 -23.52 15.89
CA LYS A 119 -22.90 -22.32 16.57
C LYS A 119 -22.70 -21.12 15.65
N ILE A 120 -23.55 -20.12 15.80
CA ILE A 120 -23.31 -18.81 15.19
C ILE A 120 -22.65 -17.92 16.24
N GLY A 121 -21.53 -17.30 15.87
CA GLY A 121 -20.94 -16.22 16.65
C GLY A 121 -21.55 -14.87 16.25
N GLU A 122 -21.77 -14.00 17.22
CA GLU A 122 -22.19 -12.61 16.99
C GLU A 122 -21.03 -11.66 17.31
N VAL A 123 -20.68 -10.81 16.34
CA VAL A 123 -19.56 -9.86 16.43
C VAL A 123 -19.75 -8.92 17.63
N HIS A 124 -20.98 -8.45 17.88
CA HIS A 124 -21.30 -7.55 18.99
C HIS A 124 -21.23 -8.22 20.38
N GLU A 125 -21.21 -9.55 20.46
CA GLU A 125 -20.98 -10.30 21.71
C GLU A 125 -19.53 -10.79 21.84
N GLY A 126 -18.66 -10.50 20.86
CA GLY A 126 -17.29 -11.04 20.81
C GLY A 126 -17.24 -12.56 20.58
N THR A 127 -18.34 -13.18 20.11
CA THR A 127 -18.44 -14.65 19.95
C THR A 127 -18.20 -15.13 18.52
N ALA A 128 -17.88 -14.23 17.59
CA ALA A 128 -17.52 -14.54 16.20
C ALA A 128 -16.33 -15.52 16.12
N THR A 129 -16.40 -16.45 15.16
CA THR A 129 -15.40 -17.49 14.93
C THR A 129 -14.22 -16.99 14.09
N MET A 130 -14.48 -16.04 13.18
CA MET A 130 -13.49 -15.47 12.26
C MET A 130 -12.65 -14.34 12.89
N ASP A 131 -13.25 -13.51 13.75
CA ASP A 131 -12.55 -12.49 14.54
C ASP A 131 -11.84 -13.19 15.73
N TRP A 132 -10.64 -13.68 15.51
CA TRP A 132 -9.91 -14.54 16.45
C TRP A 132 -8.97 -13.76 17.39
N MET A 133 -8.56 -12.55 17.00
CA MET A 133 -7.76 -11.69 17.86
C MET A 133 -8.63 -11.03 18.93
N VAL A 134 -8.08 -10.90 20.14
CA VAL A 134 -8.77 -10.20 21.24
C VAL A 134 -9.09 -8.75 20.87
N GLN A 135 -8.23 -8.11 20.08
CA GLN A 135 -8.41 -6.75 19.58
C GLN A 135 -9.54 -6.63 18.53
N GLU A 136 -9.81 -7.69 17.77
CA GLU A 136 -10.94 -7.75 16.83
C GLU A 136 -12.25 -7.84 17.62
N GLN A 137 -12.29 -8.72 18.63
CA GLN A 137 -13.44 -8.93 19.53
C GLN A 137 -13.74 -7.72 20.43
N GLU A 138 -12.71 -7.07 20.99
CA GLU A 138 -12.85 -5.86 21.83
C GLU A 138 -13.39 -4.65 21.06
N ARG A 139 -13.18 -4.59 19.73
CA ARG A 139 -13.53 -3.43 18.89
C ARG A 139 -14.65 -3.69 17.89
N GLY A 140 -15.07 -4.95 17.71
CA GLY A 140 -16.10 -5.35 16.74
C GLY A 140 -15.68 -5.18 15.28
N ILE A 141 -14.38 -5.24 14.98
CA ILE A 141 -13.82 -5.05 13.63
C ILE A 141 -12.83 -6.15 13.27
N THR A 142 -12.93 -6.70 12.06
CA THR A 142 -11.93 -7.60 11.50
C THR A 142 -10.67 -6.82 11.10
N ILE A 143 -9.52 -7.21 11.64
CA ILE A 143 -8.21 -6.54 11.49
C ILE A 143 -7.33 -7.29 10.51
N THR A 144 -7.33 -8.63 10.56
CA THR A 144 -6.52 -9.47 9.66
C THR A 144 -7.36 -10.42 8.82
N ALA A 145 -6.94 -10.69 7.59
CA ALA A 145 -7.73 -11.50 6.65
C ALA A 145 -7.78 -12.98 7.10
N ALA A 146 -8.97 -13.48 7.42
CA ALA A 146 -9.16 -14.83 7.95
C ALA A 146 -9.59 -15.80 6.83
N ALA A 147 -8.86 -16.90 6.65
CA ALA A 147 -9.08 -17.88 5.58
C ALA A 147 -9.70 -19.17 6.11
N THR A 148 -10.85 -19.58 5.56
CA THR A 148 -11.58 -20.80 5.96
C THR A 148 -12.16 -21.54 4.76
N THR A 149 -11.94 -22.85 4.68
CA THR A 149 -12.53 -23.74 3.66
C THR A 149 -13.87 -24.34 4.14
N CYS A 150 -14.92 -24.25 3.31
CA CYS A 150 -16.25 -24.83 3.53
C CYS A 150 -16.81 -25.49 2.25
N MET A 151 -17.99 -26.11 2.36
CA MET A 151 -18.61 -26.92 1.27
C MET A 151 -20.06 -26.51 1.03
N TRP A 152 -20.46 -26.33 -0.23
CA TRP A 152 -21.85 -26.04 -0.62
C TRP A 152 -22.17 -26.71 -1.96
N LYS A 153 -23.25 -27.52 -2.01
CA LYS A 153 -23.76 -28.18 -3.24
C LYS A 153 -22.64 -28.78 -4.12
N ASP A 154 -21.88 -29.71 -3.54
CA ASP A 154 -20.72 -30.39 -4.14
C ASP A 154 -19.57 -29.49 -4.62
N HIS A 155 -19.54 -28.21 -4.21
CA HIS A 155 -18.45 -27.27 -4.50
C HIS A 155 -17.66 -26.93 -3.23
N ARG A 156 -16.35 -26.77 -3.40
CA ARG A 156 -15.43 -26.32 -2.36
C ARG A 156 -15.31 -24.80 -2.43
N ILE A 157 -15.70 -24.14 -1.36
CA ILE A 157 -15.60 -22.68 -1.23
C ILE A 157 -14.50 -22.37 -0.22
N ASN A 158 -13.44 -21.73 -0.68
CA ASN A 158 -12.38 -21.19 0.17
C ASN A 158 -12.69 -19.70 0.36
N ILE A 159 -13.03 -19.28 1.57
CA ILE A 159 -13.43 -17.91 1.89
C ILE A 159 -12.26 -17.19 2.54
N ILE A 160 -11.97 -15.97 2.09
CA ILE A 160 -11.16 -14.99 2.83
C ILE A 160 -12.08 -13.85 3.27
N ASP A 161 -12.27 -13.69 4.58
CA ASP A 161 -12.90 -12.47 5.10
C ASP A 161 -11.88 -11.33 5.08
N THR A 162 -12.28 -10.13 4.67
CA THR A 162 -11.36 -9.01 4.43
C THR A 162 -11.63 -7.84 5.38
N PRO A 163 -10.61 -7.13 5.90
CA PRO A 163 -10.82 -5.98 6.77
C PRO A 163 -11.68 -4.87 6.13
N GLY A 164 -12.55 -4.25 6.93
CA GLY A 164 -13.38 -3.13 6.48
C GLY A 164 -12.78 -1.74 6.64
N HIS A 165 -11.68 -1.64 7.40
CA HIS A 165 -11.12 -0.37 7.84
C HIS A 165 -9.98 0.11 6.93
N VAL A 166 -9.92 1.41 6.66
CA VAL A 166 -8.95 2.02 5.71
C VAL A 166 -7.49 1.83 6.10
N ASP A 167 -7.21 1.65 7.39
CA ASP A 167 -5.85 1.41 7.89
C ASP A 167 -5.31 0.00 7.57
N PHE A 168 -6.19 -0.91 7.11
CA PHE A 168 -5.86 -2.29 6.71
C PHE A 168 -6.13 -2.56 5.23
N THR A 169 -6.14 -1.52 4.38
CA THR A 169 -6.29 -1.65 2.92
C THR A 169 -5.31 -2.62 2.28
N LEU A 170 -4.12 -2.81 2.86
CA LEU A 170 -3.15 -3.75 2.31
C LEU A 170 -3.52 -5.23 2.55
N GLU A 171 -4.22 -5.57 3.65
CA GLU A 171 -4.83 -6.90 3.81
C GLU A 171 -5.93 -7.12 2.75
N VAL A 172 -6.63 -6.07 2.34
CA VAL A 172 -7.63 -6.12 1.27
C VAL A 172 -6.97 -6.32 -0.11
N GLU A 173 -5.87 -5.63 -0.43
CA GLU A 173 -5.13 -5.89 -1.69
C GLU A 173 -4.47 -7.28 -1.71
N ARG A 174 -3.90 -7.74 -0.59
CA ARG A 174 -3.37 -9.10 -0.42
C ARG A 174 -4.43 -10.16 -0.72
N ALA A 175 -5.62 -9.99 -0.15
CA ALA A 175 -6.74 -10.87 -0.39
C ALA A 175 -7.18 -10.80 -1.86
N LEU A 176 -7.50 -9.61 -2.38
CA LEU A 176 -8.01 -9.44 -3.75
C LEU A 176 -7.09 -10.00 -4.84
N ARG A 177 -5.75 -9.98 -4.66
CA ARG A 177 -4.82 -10.58 -5.62
C ARG A 177 -4.81 -12.12 -5.61
N VAL A 178 -5.23 -12.74 -4.51
CA VAL A 178 -5.22 -14.19 -4.25
C VAL A 178 -6.53 -14.90 -4.62
N LEU A 179 -7.59 -14.11 -4.73
CA LEU A 179 -8.97 -14.57 -4.90
C LEU A 179 -9.37 -14.68 -6.37
N ASP A 180 -10.19 -15.67 -6.69
CA ASP A 180 -10.75 -15.82 -8.03
C ASP A 180 -11.97 -14.90 -8.24
N GLY A 181 -12.65 -14.52 -7.15
CA GLY A 181 -13.82 -13.63 -7.18
C GLY A 181 -14.14 -12.99 -5.82
N ALA A 182 -15.11 -12.07 -5.78
CA ALA A 182 -15.47 -11.37 -4.54
C ALA A 182 -16.98 -11.12 -4.39
N VAL A 183 -17.44 -11.09 -3.14
CA VAL A 183 -18.77 -10.65 -2.72
C VAL A 183 -18.65 -9.25 -2.12
N ALA A 184 -19.16 -8.25 -2.82
CA ALA A 184 -19.24 -6.86 -2.37
C ALA A 184 -20.50 -6.67 -1.50
N VAL A 185 -20.36 -6.57 -0.18
CA VAL A 185 -21.48 -6.34 0.73
C VAL A 185 -21.73 -4.84 0.88
N PHE A 186 -23.00 -4.43 0.79
CA PHE A 186 -23.45 -3.04 0.98
C PHE A 186 -24.53 -2.99 2.06
N ASP A 187 -24.57 -1.91 2.84
CA ASP A 187 -25.68 -1.64 3.75
C ASP A 187 -26.87 -1.08 2.95
N ALA A 188 -28.06 -1.69 3.07
CA ALA A 188 -29.28 -1.20 2.43
C ALA A 188 -29.67 0.23 2.85
N VAL A 189 -29.18 0.72 4.00
CA VAL A 189 -29.45 2.08 4.52
C VAL A 189 -28.46 3.11 3.95
N SER A 190 -27.15 2.84 4.03
CA SER A 190 -26.10 3.76 3.54
C SER A 190 -25.89 3.71 2.03
N GLY A 191 -26.12 2.56 1.39
CA GLY A 191 -25.79 2.30 0.00
C GLY A 191 -24.29 2.17 -0.25
N VAL A 192 -23.73 3.02 -1.13
CA VAL A 192 -22.29 3.02 -1.46
C VAL A 192 -21.55 4.09 -0.62
N GLU A 193 -20.67 3.62 0.26
CA GLU A 193 -19.86 4.45 1.15
C GLU A 193 -18.43 4.67 0.58
N PRO A 194 -17.71 5.75 0.96
CA PRO A 194 -16.42 6.12 0.34
C PRO A 194 -15.35 5.02 0.36
N GLN A 195 -15.33 4.18 1.39
CA GLN A 195 -14.41 3.06 1.52
C GLN A 195 -14.79 1.91 0.58
N SER A 196 -16.08 1.71 0.31
CA SER A 196 -16.54 0.77 -0.72
C SER A 196 -16.10 1.22 -2.11
N GLU A 197 -16.02 2.54 -2.38
CA GLU A 197 -15.42 3.07 -3.62
C GLU A 197 -13.92 2.73 -3.73
N THR A 198 -13.16 2.84 -2.64
CA THR A 198 -11.73 2.46 -2.60
C THR A 198 -11.53 0.97 -2.86
N VAL A 199 -12.25 0.12 -2.13
CA VAL A 199 -12.14 -1.35 -2.25
C VAL A 199 -12.64 -1.85 -3.61
N TRP A 200 -13.65 -1.19 -4.19
CA TRP A 200 -14.10 -1.48 -5.55
C TRP A 200 -13.02 -1.19 -6.60
N ARG A 201 -12.32 -0.05 -6.48
CA ARG A 201 -11.18 0.30 -7.36
C ARG A 201 -10.01 -0.67 -7.22
N GLN A 202 -9.78 -1.23 -6.02
CA GLN A 202 -8.79 -2.29 -5.82
C GLN A 202 -9.22 -3.59 -6.53
N ALA A 203 -10.51 -3.93 -6.50
CA ALA A 203 -11.03 -5.06 -7.27
C ALA A 203 -11.00 -4.83 -8.80
N ASP A 204 -11.18 -3.59 -9.27
CA ASP A 204 -10.99 -3.21 -10.68
C ASP A 204 -9.52 -3.34 -11.12
N LYS A 205 -8.57 -2.84 -10.30
CA LYS A 205 -7.11 -2.94 -10.51
C LYS A 205 -6.67 -4.39 -10.80
N TYR A 206 -7.27 -5.34 -10.08
CA TYR A 206 -6.97 -6.78 -10.20
C TYR A 206 -7.98 -7.56 -11.06
N LYS A 207 -8.87 -6.89 -11.80
CA LYS A 207 -9.92 -7.49 -12.64
C LYS A 207 -10.73 -8.59 -11.92
N VAL A 208 -11.07 -8.45 -10.64
CA VAL A 208 -11.73 -9.52 -9.87
C VAL A 208 -13.24 -9.60 -10.21
N PRO A 209 -13.77 -10.72 -10.71
CA PRO A 209 -15.21 -10.91 -10.90
C PRO A 209 -16.00 -10.82 -9.58
N ARG A 210 -17.15 -10.15 -9.62
CA ARG A 210 -17.87 -9.69 -8.42
C ARG A 210 -19.35 -10.06 -8.41
N ILE A 211 -19.93 -10.14 -7.22
CA ILE A 211 -21.38 -10.13 -6.95
C ILE A 211 -21.64 -9.09 -5.85
N CYS A 212 -22.68 -8.26 -5.97
CA CYS A 212 -23.11 -7.35 -4.90
C CYS A 212 -24.17 -8.02 -4.01
N PHE A 213 -23.99 -7.98 -2.69
CA PHE A 213 -24.97 -8.37 -1.69
C PHE A 213 -25.47 -7.15 -0.91
N VAL A 214 -26.71 -6.74 -1.17
CA VAL A 214 -27.38 -5.69 -0.39
C VAL A 214 -27.92 -6.30 0.90
N ASN A 215 -27.18 -6.09 1.98
CA ASN A 215 -27.43 -6.65 3.32
C ASN A 215 -28.26 -5.67 4.17
N LYS A 216 -28.69 -6.12 5.36
CA LYS A 216 -29.47 -5.32 6.32
C LYS A 216 -30.80 -4.79 5.75
N MET A 217 -31.43 -5.53 4.83
CA MET A 217 -32.77 -5.19 4.28
C MET A 217 -33.88 -5.06 5.34
N ASP A 218 -33.61 -5.50 6.57
CA ASP A 218 -34.47 -5.42 7.75
C ASP A 218 -34.34 -4.12 8.57
N ARG A 219 -33.34 -3.26 8.31
CA ARG A 219 -33.18 -1.99 9.04
C ARG A 219 -34.15 -0.91 8.56
N LEU A 220 -34.53 -0.01 9.47
CA LEU A 220 -35.23 1.23 9.13
C LEU A 220 -34.39 2.06 8.15
N GLY A 221 -35.02 2.54 7.07
CA GLY A 221 -34.35 3.23 5.96
C GLY A 221 -33.80 2.31 4.86
N ALA A 222 -33.93 0.98 4.96
CA ALA A 222 -33.38 0.05 3.99
C ALA A 222 -34.01 0.20 2.58
N ASN A 223 -33.22 0.68 1.62
CA ASN A 223 -33.67 0.95 0.25
C ASN A 223 -32.73 0.32 -0.80
N PHE A 224 -33.09 -0.90 -1.21
CA PHE A 224 -32.44 -1.65 -2.28
C PHE A 224 -32.28 -0.83 -3.58
N TYR A 225 -33.35 -0.17 -4.03
CA TYR A 225 -33.35 0.58 -5.29
C TYR A 225 -32.38 1.78 -5.26
N ASN A 226 -32.27 2.45 -4.10
CA ASN A 226 -31.27 3.50 -3.90
C ASN A 226 -29.84 2.94 -3.94
N THR A 227 -29.59 1.79 -3.28
CA THR A 227 -28.27 1.14 -3.32
C THR A 227 -27.88 0.74 -4.74
N VAL A 228 -28.81 0.19 -5.53
CA VAL A 228 -28.59 -0.13 -6.96
C VAL A 228 -28.29 1.13 -7.78
N ALA A 229 -28.98 2.25 -7.53
CA ALA A 229 -28.68 3.53 -8.20
C ALA A 229 -27.29 4.07 -7.82
N MET A 230 -26.89 3.95 -6.55
CA MET A 230 -25.56 4.38 -6.07
C MET A 230 -24.42 3.54 -6.67
N VAL A 231 -24.65 2.24 -6.93
CA VAL A 231 -23.68 1.40 -7.66
C VAL A 231 -23.42 1.95 -9.07
N VAL A 232 -24.42 2.53 -9.74
CA VAL A 232 -24.22 3.22 -11.02
C VAL A 232 -23.50 4.56 -10.82
N SER A 233 -23.98 5.43 -9.92
CA SER A 233 -23.48 6.82 -9.82
C SER A 233 -22.09 6.95 -9.20
N ASN A 234 -21.74 6.10 -8.24
CA ASN A 234 -20.49 6.22 -7.47
C ASN A 234 -19.39 5.27 -7.97
N LEU A 235 -19.77 4.06 -8.41
CA LEU A 235 -18.81 3.02 -8.84
C LEU A 235 -18.69 2.94 -10.36
N GLY A 236 -19.61 3.55 -11.13
CA GLY A 236 -19.63 3.48 -12.60
C GLY A 236 -19.97 2.09 -13.14
N ALA A 237 -20.44 1.17 -12.28
CA ALA A 237 -20.68 -0.22 -12.62
C ALA A 237 -22.07 -0.43 -13.24
N LYS A 238 -22.22 -1.49 -14.06
CA LYS A 238 -23.51 -1.94 -14.59
C LYS A 238 -24.14 -2.99 -13.66
N PRO A 239 -25.23 -2.68 -12.92
CA PRO A 239 -25.86 -3.63 -12.02
C PRO A 239 -26.82 -4.57 -12.75
N LEU A 240 -26.58 -5.89 -12.68
CA LEU A 240 -27.55 -6.89 -13.10
C LEU A 240 -28.37 -7.33 -11.89
N VAL A 241 -29.56 -6.74 -11.71
CA VAL A 241 -30.47 -7.13 -10.63
C VAL A 241 -31.04 -8.52 -10.92
N ILE A 242 -30.63 -9.54 -10.13
CA ILE A 242 -31.12 -10.92 -10.26
C ILE A 242 -32.11 -11.30 -9.15
N GLN A 243 -32.30 -10.44 -8.14
CA GLN A 243 -33.27 -10.61 -7.08
C GLN A 243 -33.95 -9.28 -6.72
N LEU A 244 -35.22 -9.33 -6.31
CA LEU A 244 -35.95 -8.19 -5.73
C LEU A 244 -36.37 -8.50 -4.28
N PRO A 245 -36.29 -7.54 -3.34
CA PRO A 245 -36.73 -7.75 -1.96
C PRO A 245 -38.26 -7.73 -1.82
N ILE A 246 -38.82 -8.70 -1.09
CA ILE A 246 -40.25 -8.76 -0.74
C ILE A 246 -40.45 -8.03 0.60
N GLY A 247 -40.91 -6.78 0.51
CA GLY A 247 -40.97 -5.85 1.62
C GLY A 247 -39.61 -5.19 1.92
N SER A 248 -39.59 -4.36 2.97
CA SER A 248 -38.41 -3.66 3.47
C SER A 248 -38.55 -3.44 4.98
N GLU A 249 -37.45 -3.15 5.66
CA GLU A 249 -37.44 -2.90 7.11
C GLU A 249 -38.04 -4.11 7.87
N ASP A 250 -38.80 -3.89 8.94
CA ASP A 250 -39.53 -4.95 9.66
C ASP A 250 -40.51 -5.75 8.78
N GLN A 251 -40.88 -5.27 7.60
CA GLN A 251 -41.73 -5.99 6.65
C GLN A 251 -40.95 -6.90 5.68
N PHE A 252 -39.62 -7.01 5.79
CA PHE A 252 -38.80 -7.86 4.93
C PHE A 252 -39.06 -9.36 5.17
N LYS A 253 -39.83 -9.97 4.26
CA LYS A 253 -40.29 -11.38 4.34
C LYS A 253 -39.46 -12.34 3.50
N GLY A 254 -38.85 -11.87 2.42
CA GLY A 254 -38.08 -12.71 1.51
C GLY A 254 -37.64 -11.98 0.24
N LEU A 255 -37.45 -12.72 -0.84
CA LEU A 255 -36.98 -12.18 -2.12
C LEU A 255 -37.61 -12.90 -3.32
N VAL A 256 -37.73 -12.21 -4.45
CA VAL A 256 -38.06 -12.79 -5.75
C VAL A 256 -36.77 -13.18 -6.44
N ASP A 257 -36.64 -14.44 -6.84
CA ASP A 257 -35.61 -14.93 -7.75
C ASP A 257 -36.07 -14.64 -9.20
N LEU A 258 -35.42 -13.68 -9.85
CA LEU A 258 -35.75 -13.28 -11.22
C LEU A 258 -35.22 -14.24 -12.29
N VAL A 259 -34.38 -15.21 -11.95
CA VAL A 259 -33.90 -16.25 -12.88
C VAL A 259 -34.93 -17.37 -12.99
N LYS A 260 -35.45 -17.84 -11.84
CA LYS A 260 -36.52 -18.83 -11.74
C LYS A 260 -37.94 -18.27 -11.92
N MET A 261 -38.13 -16.96 -11.77
CA MET A 261 -39.44 -16.30 -11.66
C MET A 261 -40.30 -16.86 -10.51
N LYS A 262 -39.70 -17.00 -9.32
CA LYS A 262 -40.39 -17.43 -8.09
C LYS A 262 -40.09 -16.51 -6.91
N ALA A 263 -40.98 -16.47 -5.93
CA ALA A 263 -40.72 -15.86 -4.63
C ALA A 263 -40.21 -16.90 -3.61
N ILE A 264 -39.18 -16.53 -2.86
CA ILE A 264 -38.61 -17.28 -1.75
C ILE A 264 -38.97 -16.53 -0.46
N VAL A 265 -39.83 -17.12 0.37
CA VAL A 265 -40.32 -16.51 1.62
C VAL A 265 -39.90 -17.35 2.82
N TRP A 266 -39.37 -16.69 3.86
CA TRP A 266 -38.99 -17.34 5.12
C TRP A 266 -40.13 -17.20 6.13
N ASN A 267 -40.64 -18.35 6.60
CA ASN A 267 -41.80 -18.42 7.51
C ASN A 267 -41.48 -18.04 8.97
N GLY A 268 -40.28 -17.55 9.26
CA GLY A 268 -39.85 -17.09 10.57
C GLY A 268 -38.48 -16.41 10.50
N GLU A 269 -38.01 -15.94 11.65
CA GLU A 269 -36.64 -15.42 11.85
C GLU A 269 -35.72 -16.47 12.50
N GLU A 270 -36.26 -17.68 12.75
CA GLU A 270 -35.57 -18.80 13.37
C GLU A 270 -34.34 -19.26 12.59
N LEU A 271 -33.40 -19.81 13.34
CA LEU A 271 -32.05 -20.11 12.87
C LEU A 271 -32.08 -21.40 12.03
N GLY A 272 -32.04 -21.23 10.70
CA GLY A 272 -32.30 -22.32 9.75
C GLY A 272 -33.76 -22.47 9.35
N ALA A 273 -34.60 -21.44 9.54
CA ALA A 273 -36.00 -21.41 9.12
C ALA A 273 -36.17 -21.90 7.67
N LYS A 274 -37.13 -22.80 7.47
CA LYS A 274 -37.53 -23.26 6.13
C LYS A 274 -38.04 -22.07 5.32
N PHE A 275 -37.52 -21.93 4.11
CA PHE A 275 -38.11 -21.09 3.09
C PHE A 275 -39.00 -21.93 2.19
N ASP A 276 -40.11 -21.35 1.75
CA ASP A 276 -40.96 -21.93 0.71
C ASP A 276 -40.70 -21.20 -0.61
N GLU A 277 -40.57 -21.95 -1.70
CA GLU A 277 -40.69 -21.41 -3.07
C GLU A 277 -42.18 -21.28 -3.42
N ILE A 278 -42.67 -20.05 -3.52
CA ILE A 278 -44.06 -19.73 -3.87
C ILE A 278 -44.12 -18.90 -5.18
N ASP A 279 -45.31 -18.78 -5.76
CA ASP A 279 -45.54 -17.88 -6.89
C ASP A 279 -45.33 -16.40 -6.49
N ILE A 280 -44.94 -15.56 -7.46
CA ILE A 280 -44.61 -14.15 -7.19
C ILE A 280 -45.85 -13.40 -6.66
N PRO A 281 -45.76 -12.68 -5.52
CA PRO A 281 -46.85 -11.86 -4.99
C PRO A 281 -47.40 -10.87 -6.01
N ALA A 282 -48.73 -10.72 -6.05
CA ALA A 282 -49.42 -9.93 -7.07
C ALA A 282 -49.07 -8.43 -7.05
N ASP A 283 -48.65 -7.90 -5.89
CA ASP A 283 -48.13 -6.54 -5.70
C ASP A 283 -46.69 -6.35 -6.23
N MET A 284 -45.99 -7.45 -6.53
CA MET A 284 -44.64 -7.44 -7.12
C MET A 284 -44.59 -7.94 -8.56
N ALA A 285 -45.65 -8.56 -9.09
CA ALA A 285 -45.66 -9.20 -10.41
C ALA A 285 -45.27 -8.24 -11.56
N GLU A 286 -45.77 -7.00 -11.56
CA GLU A 286 -45.44 -5.97 -12.56
C GLU A 286 -43.95 -5.58 -12.51
N LYS A 287 -43.40 -5.33 -11.31
CA LYS A 287 -41.98 -5.04 -11.12
C LYS A 287 -41.08 -6.22 -11.44
N ALA A 288 -41.51 -7.44 -11.13
CA ALA A 288 -40.78 -8.65 -11.46
C ALA A 288 -40.70 -8.84 -12.98
N ALA A 289 -41.76 -8.53 -13.73
CA ALA A 289 -41.72 -8.51 -15.19
C ALA A 289 -40.77 -7.41 -15.72
N GLU A 290 -40.90 -6.17 -15.24
CA GLU A 290 -40.05 -5.03 -15.63
C GLU A 290 -38.55 -5.30 -15.40
N TYR A 291 -38.19 -5.91 -14.27
CA TYR A 291 -36.80 -6.26 -13.97
C TYR A 291 -36.35 -7.55 -14.65
N ARG A 292 -37.25 -8.48 -14.99
CA ARG A 292 -36.93 -9.68 -15.80
C ARG A 292 -36.63 -9.30 -17.25
N GLU A 293 -37.34 -8.33 -17.82
CA GLU A 293 -37.08 -7.79 -19.16
C GLU A 293 -35.67 -7.17 -19.21
N LYS A 294 -35.38 -6.21 -18.32
CA LYS A 294 -34.04 -5.61 -18.17
C LYS A 294 -32.92 -6.61 -17.88
N LEU A 295 -33.21 -7.68 -17.13
CA LEU A 295 -32.27 -8.78 -16.89
C LEU A 295 -31.95 -9.49 -18.19
N ILE A 296 -32.96 -9.86 -18.99
CA ILE A 296 -32.77 -10.54 -20.28
C ILE A 296 -32.00 -9.64 -21.24
N ASP A 297 -32.41 -8.38 -21.42
CA ASP A 297 -31.73 -7.39 -22.28
C ASP A 297 -30.21 -7.35 -22.02
N MET A 298 -29.81 -7.26 -20.75
CA MET A 298 -28.39 -7.15 -20.37
C MET A 298 -27.58 -8.44 -20.55
N ILE A 299 -28.21 -9.62 -20.59
CA ILE A 299 -27.50 -10.89 -20.74
C ILE A 299 -27.46 -11.42 -22.18
N VAL A 300 -28.42 -11.05 -23.05
CA VAL A 300 -28.40 -11.49 -24.46
C VAL A 300 -27.24 -10.86 -25.23
N ASP A 301 -26.83 -9.64 -24.88
CA ASP A 301 -25.59 -8.95 -25.31
C ASP A 301 -24.30 -9.79 -25.09
N GLN A 302 -24.36 -10.87 -24.30
CA GLN A 302 -23.22 -11.74 -24.06
C GLN A 302 -23.06 -12.87 -25.10
N ASP A 303 -24.02 -13.11 -25.99
CA ASP A 303 -23.97 -14.23 -26.95
C ASP A 303 -24.84 -13.97 -28.19
N ASP A 304 -24.18 -13.64 -29.31
CA ASP A 304 -24.82 -13.26 -30.59
C ASP A 304 -25.94 -14.22 -31.02
N ALA A 305 -25.73 -15.54 -30.83
CA ALA A 305 -26.70 -16.57 -31.23
C ALA A 305 -27.94 -16.65 -30.32
N VAL A 306 -27.88 -16.07 -29.11
CA VAL A 306 -29.06 -15.89 -28.23
C VAL A 306 -29.70 -14.53 -28.49
N LEU A 307 -28.91 -13.50 -28.81
CA LEU A 307 -29.40 -12.18 -29.21
C LEU A 307 -30.25 -12.23 -30.49
N GLU A 308 -29.81 -12.96 -31.52
CA GLU A 308 -30.61 -13.19 -32.74
C GLU A 308 -31.96 -13.83 -32.42
N LYS A 309 -31.97 -14.91 -31.61
CA LYS A 309 -33.19 -15.59 -31.15
C LYS A 309 -34.12 -14.70 -30.33
N TYR A 310 -33.56 -13.83 -29.50
CA TYR A 310 -34.34 -12.88 -28.71
C TYR A 310 -35.05 -11.85 -29.59
N PHE A 311 -34.41 -11.36 -30.66
CA PHE A 311 -35.07 -10.52 -31.66
C PHE A 311 -36.14 -11.27 -32.49
N GLU A 312 -36.02 -12.59 -32.65
CA GLU A 312 -37.09 -13.44 -33.22
C GLU A 312 -38.24 -13.71 -32.22
N GLY A 313 -38.09 -13.33 -30.95
CA GLY A 313 -39.09 -13.49 -29.89
C GLY A 313 -38.95 -14.76 -29.06
N GLU A 314 -37.88 -15.56 -29.24
CA GLU A 314 -37.60 -16.72 -28.39
C GLU A 314 -36.94 -16.28 -27.07
N MET A 315 -37.65 -16.44 -25.96
CA MET A 315 -37.11 -16.20 -24.62
C MET A 315 -36.11 -17.30 -24.22
N PRO A 316 -34.92 -16.97 -23.67
CA PRO A 316 -33.95 -17.96 -23.23
C PRO A 316 -34.43 -18.77 -22.01
N ASP A 317 -34.00 -20.04 -21.92
CA ASP A 317 -34.32 -20.94 -20.81
C ASP A 317 -33.43 -20.69 -19.58
N GLU A 318 -33.81 -21.26 -18.42
CA GLU A 318 -33.08 -21.08 -17.15
C GLU A 318 -31.59 -21.42 -17.28
N ALA A 319 -31.24 -22.51 -17.99
CA ALA A 319 -29.85 -22.91 -18.18
C ALA A 319 -29.06 -21.96 -19.09
N THR A 320 -29.67 -21.42 -20.15
CA THR A 320 -29.04 -20.37 -20.97
C THR A 320 -28.88 -19.09 -20.17
N ILE A 321 -29.88 -18.69 -19.38
CA ILE A 321 -29.80 -17.49 -18.53
C ILE A 321 -28.64 -17.60 -17.54
N GLU A 322 -28.53 -18.71 -16.79
CA GLU A 322 -27.42 -18.90 -15.84
C GLU A 322 -26.04 -18.89 -16.53
N ARG A 323 -25.94 -19.49 -17.72
CA ARG A 323 -24.72 -19.49 -18.54
C ARG A 323 -24.31 -18.08 -18.97
N LEU A 324 -25.26 -17.25 -19.38
CA LEU A 324 -24.99 -15.87 -19.82
C LEU A 324 -24.66 -14.95 -18.63
N ILE A 325 -25.37 -15.09 -17.50
CA ILE A 325 -25.02 -14.40 -16.25
C ILE A 325 -23.60 -14.75 -15.83
N ARG A 326 -23.23 -16.05 -15.81
CA ARG A 326 -21.86 -16.48 -15.51
C ARG A 326 -20.84 -15.86 -16.47
N LYS A 327 -21.09 -15.91 -17.79
CA LYS A 327 -20.20 -15.35 -18.83
C LYS A 327 -19.95 -13.86 -18.60
N GLY A 328 -21.00 -13.06 -18.43
CA GLY A 328 -20.87 -11.61 -18.24
C GLY A 328 -20.36 -11.19 -16.86
N THR A 329 -20.55 -12.03 -15.82
CA THR A 329 -19.96 -11.82 -14.49
C THR A 329 -18.45 -12.02 -14.51
N ILE A 330 -17.97 -13.12 -15.10
CA ILE A 330 -16.53 -13.42 -15.23
C ILE A 330 -15.86 -12.39 -16.16
N GLY A 331 -16.51 -12.08 -17.29
CA GLY A 331 -16.09 -11.02 -18.21
C GLY A 331 -16.33 -9.59 -17.73
N GLN A 332 -16.83 -9.38 -16.51
CA GLN A 332 -17.10 -8.08 -15.86
C GLN A 332 -17.89 -7.07 -16.73
N SER A 333 -18.74 -7.57 -17.62
CA SER A 333 -19.67 -6.74 -18.41
C SER A 333 -20.79 -6.16 -17.56
N PHE A 334 -21.15 -6.84 -16.47
CA PHE A 334 -22.10 -6.41 -15.44
C PHE A 334 -21.78 -7.11 -14.11
N VAL A 335 -22.36 -6.63 -13.01
CA VAL A 335 -22.23 -7.25 -11.69
C VAL A 335 -23.60 -7.72 -11.18
N PRO A 336 -23.80 -9.03 -10.93
CA PRO A 336 -25.04 -9.54 -10.34
C PRO A 336 -25.32 -8.94 -8.96
N ILE A 337 -26.57 -8.56 -8.69
CA ILE A 337 -27.02 -8.03 -7.41
C ILE A 337 -28.06 -8.95 -6.77
N VAL A 338 -27.74 -9.38 -5.55
CA VAL A 338 -28.57 -10.19 -4.63
C VAL A 338 -28.86 -9.39 -3.36
N CYS A 339 -29.89 -9.76 -2.60
CA CYS A 339 -30.32 -9.00 -1.41
C CYS A 339 -30.74 -9.90 -0.22
N GLY A 340 -30.66 -9.36 0.99
CA GLY A 340 -31.10 -10.08 2.19
C GLY A 340 -30.71 -9.42 3.51
N THR A 341 -30.70 -10.25 4.55
CA THR A 341 -30.24 -9.87 5.88
C THR A 341 -29.51 -11.03 6.55
N ALA A 342 -28.20 -10.85 6.70
CA ALA A 342 -27.35 -11.76 7.47
C ALA A 342 -27.61 -11.69 8.98
N PHE A 343 -28.40 -10.72 9.47
CA PHE A 343 -28.83 -10.69 10.87
C PHE A 343 -30.04 -11.61 11.07
N LYS A 344 -31.14 -11.38 10.35
CA LYS A 344 -32.39 -12.17 10.48
C LYS A 344 -32.41 -13.49 9.68
N ASN A 345 -31.25 -14.01 9.27
CA ASN A 345 -31.10 -15.32 8.62
C ASN A 345 -31.79 -15.50 7.23
N LYS A 346 -32.03 -14.42 6.47
CA LYS A 346 -32.75 -14.44 5.17
C LYS A 346 -31.84 -14.03 4.01
N GLY A 347 -31.90 -14.74 2.88
CA GLY A 347 -31.15 -14.42 1.65
C GLY A 347 -29.71 -14.95 1.55
N VAL A 348 -29.13 -15.48 2.63
CA VAL A 348 -27.73 -15.99 2.63
C VAL A 348 -27.58 -17.30 1.83
N GLN A 349 -28.61 -18.16 1.80
CA GLN A 349 -28.57 -19.40 1.00
C GLN A 349 -28.66 -19.11 -0.51
N PRO A 350 -29.54 -18.21 -0.99
CA PRO A 350 -29.49 -17.71 -2.37
C PRO A 350 -28.18 -16.98 -2.73
N LEU A 351 -27.53 -16.29 -1.80
CA LEU A 351 -26.17 -15.74 -2.01
C LEU A 351 -25.14 -16.86 -2.25
N LEU A 352 -25.16 -17.96 -1.47
CA LEU A 352 -24.28 -19.10 -1.67
C LEU A 352 -24.54 -19.83 -3.00
N ASP A 353 -25.80 -19.88 -3.45
CA ASP A 353 -26.14 -20.38 -4.78
C ASP A 353 -25.60 -19.48 -5.89
N ALA A 354 -25.73 -18.15 -5.75
CA ALA A 354 -25.18 -17.18 -6.71
C ALA A 354 -23.64 -17.24 -6.78
N VAL A 355 -22.96 -17.42 -5.63
CA VAL A 355 -21.51 -17.67 -5.55
C VAL A 355 -21.11 -18.90 -6.37
N VAL A 356 -21.80 -20.03 -6.20
CA VAL A 356 -21.48 -21.26 -6.95
C VAL A 356 -21.79 -21.09 -8.44
N LYS A 357 -22.94 -20.49 -8.79
CA LYS A 357 -23.41 -20.34 -10.18
C LYS A 357 -22.63 -19.31 -11.00
N TYR A 358 -22.24 -18.17 -10.42
CA TYR A 358 -21.76 -17.02 -11.22
C TYR A 358 -20.30 -16.61 -10.96
N LEU A 359 -19.71 -16.87 -9.79
CA LEU A 359 -18.27 -16.60 -9.57
C LEU A 359 -17.40 -17.70 -10.22
N PRO A 360 -16.19 -17.34 -10.71
CA PRO A 360 -15.30 -18.26 -11.43
C PRO A 360 -14.69 -19.34 -10.51
N SER A 361 -14.17 -20.37 -11.15
CA SER A 361 -13.17 -21.30 -10.61
C SER A 361 -11.76 -20.91 -11.08
N PRO A 362 -10.68 -21.46 -10.49
CA PRO A 362 -9.29 -21.15 -10.88
C PRO A 362 -8.93 -21.39 -12.36
N VAL A 363 -9.74 -22.16 -13.11
CA VAL A 363 -9.55 -22.42 -14.54
C VAL A 363 -10.33 -21.48 -15.47
N GLU A 364 -11.15 -20.58 -14.91
CA GLU A 364 -11.92 -19.56 -15.66
C GLU A 364 -11.36 -18.13 -15.46
N VAL A 365 -10.32 -17.97 -14.64
CA VAL A 365 -9.60 -16.71 -14.42
C VAL A 365 -8.40 -16.64 -15.39
N GLU A 366 -7.93 -15.43 -15.71
CA GLU A 366 -6.66 -15.24 -16.42
C GLU A 366 -5.51 -15.94 -15.67
N ALA A 367 -4.71 -16.73 -16.39
CA ALA A 367 -3.61 -17.50 -15.81
C ALA A 367 -2.54 -16.57 -15.21
N MET A 368 -1.96 -16.96 -14.07
CA MET A 368 -1.11 -16.06 -13.29
C MET A 368 0.17 -15.69 -14.06
N GLU A 369 0.36 -14.39 -14.27
CA GLU A 369 1.56 -13.83 -14.90
C GLU A 369 2.69 -13.65 -13.89
N GLY A 370 3.93 -13.73 -14.40
CA GLY A 370 5.15 -13.46 -13.67
C GLY A 370 6.32 -13.22 -14.64
N VAL A 371 7.52 -13.06 -14.10
CA VAL A 371 8.75 -12.83 -14.87
C VAL A 371 9.83 -13.86 -14.53
N ASP A 372 10.85 -13.98 -15.38
CA ASP A 372 12.04 -14.77 -15.05
C ASP A 372 12.79 -14.18 -13.84
N MET A 373 13.48 -15.04 -13.10
CA MET A 373 14.25 -14.64 -11.91
C MET A 373 15.53 -13.84 -12.27
N HIS A 374 16.01 -13.95 -13.51
CA HIS A 374 17.23 -13.31 -13.99
C HIS A 374 16.97 -12.22 -15.03
N ASP A 375 15.80 -12.20 -15.67
CA ASP A 375 15.42 -11.21 -16.67
C ASP A 375 13.94 -10.78 -16.52
N ALA A 376 13.74 -9.55 -16.06
CA ALA A 376 12.41 -8.98 -15.84
C ALA A 376 11.66 -8.62 -17.13
N GLU A 377 12.31 -8.64 -18.31
CA GLU A 377 11.63 -8.46 -19.60
C GLU A 377 11.00 -9.77 -20.12
N ILE A 378 11.37 -10.93 -19.56
CA ILE A 378 10.83 -12.24 -19.95
C ILE A 378 9.57 -12.55 -19.13
N SER A 379 8.40 -12.17 -19.66
CA SER A 379 7.10 -12.58 -19.13
C SER A 379 6.86 -14.08 -19.25
N MET A 380 6.36 -14.71 -18.19
CA MET A 380 5.93 -16.10 -18.11
C MET A 380 4.49 -16.19 -17.61
N ILE A 381 3.76 -17.23 -18.03
CA ILE A 381 2.37 -17.49 -17.63
C ILE A 381 2.29 -18.87 -16.98
N ARG A 382 1.61 -18.98 -15.83
CA ARG A 382 1.35 -20.24 -15.13
C ARG A 382 -0.13 -20.55 -15.16
N ALA A 383 -0.51 -21.49 -16.03
CA ALA A 383 -1.86 -22.05 -16.08
C ALA A 383 -2.19 -22.82 -14.79
N ALA A 384 -3.45 -22.74 -14.35
CA ALA A 384 -3.94 -23.43 -13.17
C ALA A 384 -4.16 -24.92 -13.43
N ASP A 385 -3.06 -25.69 -13.44
CA ASP A 385 -3.06 -27.15 -13.62
C ASP A 385 -1.97 -27.84 -12.77
N ASP A 386 -2.27 -29.06 -12.33
CA ASP A 386 -1.43 -29.87 -11.43
C ASP A 386 -0.21 -30.48 -12.12
N SER A 387 -0.20 -30.61 -13.47
CA SER A 387 0.95 -31.17 -14.21
C SER A 387 2.06 -30.15 -14.49
N THR A 388 1.77 -28.86 -14.29
CA THR A 388 2.74 -27.78 -14.48
C THR A 388 3.73 -27.68 -13.31
N PRO A 389 4.93 -27.08 -13.48
CA PRO A 389 5.87 -26.93 -12.36
C PRO A 389 5.33 -25.97 -11.31
N PHE A 390 5.56 -26.30 -10.03
CA PHE A 390 4.98 -25.59 -8.89
C PHE A 390 5.22 -24.07 -8.92
N SER A 391 4.17 -23.30 -8.67
CA SER A 391 4.24 -21.89 -8.30
C SER A 391 3.13 -21.49 -7.32
N GLY A 392 3.48 -20.72 -6.31
CA GLY A 392 2.54 -20.16 -5.34
C GLY A 392 3.01 -18.86 -4.71
N LEU A 393 2.07 -18.06 -4.22
CA LEU A 393 2.29 -16.74 -3.66
C LEU A 393 2.02 -16.73 -2.15
N CYS A 394 3.00 -16.30 -1.36
CA CYS A 394 2.87 -16.12 0.07
C CYS A 394 2.19 -14.77 0.36
N PHE A 395 0.96 -14.79 0.89
CA PHE A 395 0.10 -13.59 0.96
C PHE A 395 -0.27 -13.15 2.38
N LYS A 396 -0.05 -14.00 3.39
CA LYS A 396 -0.18 -13.63 4.81
C LYS A 396 0.86 -14.41 5.62
N ILE A 397 1.45 -13.76 6.62
CA ILE A 397 2.28 -14.41 7.63
C ILE A 397 1.65 -14.19 9.00
N MET A 398 1.75 -15.18 9.88
CA MET A 398 1.16 -15.16 11.23
C MET A 398 2.05 -15.94 12.20
N THR A 399 2.48 -15.30 13.29
CA THR A 399 3.21 -15.96 14.38
C THR A 399 2.23 -16.71 15.29
N ASP A 400 2.22 -18.04 15.23
CA ASP A 400 1.46 -18.86 16.16
C ASP A 400 2.29 -19.25 17.40
N PRO A 401 1.75 -19.17 18.63
CA PRO A 401 2.47 -19.56 19.85
C PRO A 401 2.90 -21.04 19.95
N PHE A 402 2.26 -21.96 19.21
CA PHE A 402 2.50 -23.40 19.32
C PHE A 402 3.33 -23.98 18.16
N VAL A 403 3.15 -23.46 16.94
CA VAL A 403 3.77 -23.94 15.70
C VAL A 403 4.85 -22.96 15.18
N GLY A 404 4.89 -21.73 15.70
CA GLY A 404 5.79 -20.68 15.24
C GLY A 404 5.23 -19.95 14.01
N THR A 405 6.12 -19.44 13.16
CA THR A 405 5.73 -18.70 11.95
C THR A 405 4.97 -19.61 10.97
N LEU A 406 3.73 -19.23 10.67
CA LEU A 406 2.88 -19.81 9.63
C LEU A 406 2.86 -18.85 8.43
N THR A 407 3.13 -19.38 7.23
CA THR A 407 3.10 -18.63 5.97
C THR A 407 1.97 -19.16 5.10
N PHE A 408 0.92 -18.36 4.90
CA PHE A 408 -0.20 -18.70 4.02
C PHE A 408 0.23 -18.54 2.56
N CYS A 409 0.11 -19.62 1.80
CA CYS A 409 0.48 -19.70 0.39
C CYS A 409 -0.73 -20.07 -0.46
N ARG A 410 -0.96 -19.30 -1.52
CA ARG A 410 -1.88 -19.60 -2.62
C ARG A 410 -1.15 -20.41 -3.67
N VAL A 411 -1.53 -21.67 -3.89
CA VAL A 411 -0.95 -22.47 -4.97
C VAL A 411 -1.66 -22.12 -6.27
N TYR A 412 -0.94 -21.54 -7.23
CA TYR A 412 -1.50 -21.21 -8.55
C TYR A 412 -1.32 -22.36 -9.55
N SER A 413 -0.16 -23.02 -9.52
CA SER A 413 0.17 -24.06 -10.50
C SER A 413 0.98 -25.19 -9.85
N GLY A 414 0.85 -26.40 -10.38
CA GLY A 414 1.55 -27.59 -9.89
C GLY A 414 1.12 -28.05 -8.49
N VAL A 415 1.99 -28.82 -7.85
CA VAL A 415 1.73 -29.52 -6.58
C VAL A 415 2.82 -29.23 -5.56
N LEU A 416 2.43 -29.03 -4.30
CA LEU A 416 3.32 -28.78 -3.17
C LEU A 416 3.25 -29.94 -2.16
N GLU A 417 4.35 -30.67 -1.98
CA GLU A 417 4.44 -31.82 -1.05
C GLU A 417 5.21 -31.47 0.24
N ALA A 418 4.73 -31.95 1.38
CA ALA A 418 5.38 -31.76 2.67
C ALA A 418 6.73 -32.51 2.75
N GLY A 419 7.77 -31.83 3.23
CA GLY A 419 9.14 -32.34 3.33
C GLY A 419 10.07 -31.98 2.17
N THR A 420 9.53 -31.43 1.08
CA THR A 420 10.29 -31.01 -0.13
C THR A 420 11.04 -29.69 0.05
N TYR A 421 11.79 -29.30 -0.98
CA TYR A 421 12.43 -27.98 -1.08
C TYR A 421 11.80 -27.20 -2.24
N VAL A 422 11.62 -25.90 -2.03
CA VAL A 422 11.15 -24.93 -3.04
C VAL A 422 12.11 -23.76 -3.11
N LEU A 423 12.08 -23.01 -4.20
CA LEU A 423 12.84 -21.78 -4.37
C LEU A 423 11.98 -20.58 -4.00
N ASN A 424 12.41 -19.75 -3.05
CA ASN A 424 11.98 -18.36 -2.93
C ASN A 424 12.71 -17.59 -4.04
N SER A 425 12.02 -17.32 -5.15
CA SER A 425 12.61 -16.69 -6.33
C SER A 425 12.94 -15.22 -6.13
N ASN A 426 12.17 -14.50 -5.30
CA ASN A 426 12.45 -13.11 -4.93
C ASN A 426 13.80 -12.94 -4.20
N LYS A 427 14.22 -13.93 -3.40
CA LYS A 427 15.48 -13.92 -2.64
C LYS A 427 16.57 -14.86 -3.16
N GLY A 428 16.26 -15.71 -4.14
CA GLY A 428 17.14 -16.79 -4.61
C GLY A 428 17.50 -17.83 -3.53
N LYS A 429 16.67 -17.97 -2.50
CA LYS A 429 16.91 -18.87 -1.36
C LYS A 429 16.11 -20.15 -1.48
N LYS A 430 16.72 -21.29 -1.13
CA LYS A 430 16.01 -22.57 -1.03
C LYS A 430 15.34 -22.69 0.32
N GLU A 431 14.02 -22.73 0.33
CA GLU A 431 13.20 -22.97 1.52
C GLU A 431 12.82 -24.45 1.61
N ARG A 432 12.64 -24.95 2.84
CA ARG A 432 12.21 -26.33 3.08
C ARG A 432 10.79 -26.35 3.61
N ILE A 433 9.90 -27.05 2.91
CA ILE A 433 8.51 -27.25 3.33
C ILE A 433 8.50 -28.20 4.54
N GLY A 434 8.28 -27.65 5.73
CA GLY A 434 8.24 -28.42 6.98
C GLY A 434 6.93 -29.19 7.14
N ARG A 435 5.88 -28.47 7.54
CA ARG A 435 4.49 -28.96 7.58
C ARG A 435 3.61 -28.12 6.68
N LEU A 436 2.63 -28.76 6.04
CA LEU A 436 1.53 -28.10 5.37
C LEU A 436 0.27 -28.29 6.21
N MET A 437 -0.49 -27.23 6.43
CA MET A 437 -1.73 -27.25 7.22
C MET A 437 -2.86 -26.57 6.45
N MET A 438 -4.03 -27.20 6.43
CA MET A 438 -5.29 -26.57 6.07
C MET A 438 -5.85 -25.85 7.30
N MET A 439 -6.18 -24.57 7.14
CA MET A 439 -6.73 -23.74 8.20
C MET A 439 -8.26 -23.66 8.09
N HIS A 440 -8.93 -23.82 9.22
CA HIS A 440 -10.39 -23.68 9.36
C HIS A 440 -10.68 -22.80 10.57
N ALA A 441 -10.62 -21.48 10.37
CA ALA A 441 -10.50 -20.49 11.44
C ALA A 441 -9.41 -20.91 12.46
N ASN A 442 -9.81 -21.27 13.67
CA ASN A 442 -8.90 -21.66 14.76
C ASN A 442 -8.45 -23.14 14.74
N ASN A 443 -9.09 -24.01 13.94
CA ASN A 443 -8.72 -25.43 13.83
C ASN A 443 -7.76 -25.68 12.66
N ARG A 444 -6.95 -26.74 12.77
CA ARG A 444 -5.80 -27.04 11.88
C ARG A 444 -5.80 -28.49 11.49
N GLU A 445 -5.66 -28.76 10.20
CA GLU A 445 -5.59 -30.11 9.64
C GLU A 445 -4.23 -30.29 8.93
N ASP A 446 -3.33 -31.12 9.49
CA ASP A 446 -2.02 -31.42 8.90
C ASP A 446 -2.24 -32.19 7.57
N VAL A 447 -1.90 -31.56 6.44
CA VAL A 447 -1.98 -32.16 5.09
C VAL A 447 -0.60 -32.52 4.56
N LYS A 448 -0.54 -33.47 3.62
CA LYS A 448 0.73 -33.94 3.01
C LYS A 448 1.02 -33.31 1.65
N VAL A 449 -0.03 -32.90 0.94
CA VAL A 449 0.01 -32.44 -0.45
C VAL A 449 -1.01 -31.32 -0.60
N ALA A 450 -0.68 -30.29 -1.37
CA ALA A 450 -1.59 -29.24 -1.82
C ALA A 450 -1.47 -29.07 -3.35
N PHE A 451 -2.59 -28.79 -4.02
CA PHE A 451 -2.73 -28.79 -5.48
C PHE A 451 -2.99 -27.39 -6.03
N ALA A 452 -3.04 -27.21 -7.36
CA ALA A 452 -3.41 -25.93 -7.95
C ALA A 452 -4.79 -25.46 -7.46
N GLY A 453 -4.93 -24.19 -7.09
CA GLY A 453 -6.17 -23.63 -6.52
C GLY A 453 -6.38 -23.90 -5.02
N ASP A 454 -5.42 -24.52 -4.32
CA ASP A 454 -5.42 -24.58 -2.85
C ASP A 454 -4.93 -23.30 -2.18
N ILE A 455 -5.29 -23.15 -0.89
CA ILE A 455 -4.78 -22.15 0.04
C ILE A 455 -4.35 -22.91 1.30
N VAL A 456 -3.07 -22.89 1.64
CA VAL A 456 -2.49 -23.66 2.76
C VAL A 456 -1.50 -22.84 3.60
N ALA A 457 -1.40 -23.16 4.89
CA ALA A 457 -0.39 -22.60 5.78
C ALA A 457 0.85 -23.50 5.83
N ILE A 458 2.01 -22.94 5.51
CA ILE A 458 3.32 -23.60 5.58
C ILE A 458 3.96 -23.26 6.92
N GLY A 459 4.26 -24.26 7.74
CA GLY A 459 4.88 -24.07 9.05
C GLY A 459 6.41 -24.06 9.01
N GLY A 460 7.02 -23.02 9.59
CA GLY A 460 8.45 -22.98 9.92
C GLY A 460 9.37 -22.27 8.93
N LEU A 461 8.82 -21.55 7.94
CA LEU A 461 9.60 -20.66 7.07
C LEU A 461 10.12 -19.45 7.87
N LYS A 462 11.33 -18.97 7.55
CA LYS A 462 12.03 -17.92 8.34
C LYS A 462 12.38 -16.67 7.55
N ASP A 463 12.82 -16.84 6.31
CA ASP A 463 13.35 -15.75 5.49
C ASP A 463 12.32 -15.27 4.46
N VAL A 464 11.12 -15.86 4.41
CA VAL A 464 10.02 -15.49 3.52
C VAL A 464 9.23 -14.31 4.12
N VAL A 465 8.84 -13.34 3.29
CA VAL A 465 7.91 -12.26 3.67
C VAL A 465 6.65 -12.26 2.80
N THR A 466 5.60 -11.59 3.27
CA THR A 466 4.36 -11.40 2.51
C THR A 466 4.63 -10.71 1.15
N GLY A 467 4.06 -11.26 0.08
CA GLY A 467 4.26 -10.83 -1.31
C GLY A 467 5.33 -11.63 -2.09
N GLU A 468 5.98 -12.62 -1.49
CA GLU A 468 7.01 -13.44 -2.16
C GLU A 468 6.47 -14.72 -2.80
N THR A 469 7.14 -15.15 -3.88
CA THR A 469 6.84 -16.35 -4.64
C THR A 469 7.66 -17.54 -4.16
N LEU A 470 7.00 -18.69 -4.00
CA LEU A 470 7.64 -20.00 -3.89
C LEU A 470 7.40 -20.79 -5.18
N CYS A 471 8.44 -21.37 -5.77
CA CYS A 471 8.35 -22.12 -7.03
C CYS A 471 9.26 -23.36 -7.09
N ASP A 472 9.11 -24.18 -8.13
CA ASP A 472 10.06 -25.25 -8.46
C ASP A 472 11.45 -24.67 -8.79
N GLU A 473 12.51 -25.27 -8.26
CA GLU A 473 13.91 -24.89 -8.51
C GLU A 473 14.31 -24.97 -9.99
N LYS A 474 13.72 -25.89 -10.76
CA LYS A 474 14.04 -26.14 -12.18
C LYS A 474 13.29 -25.20 -13.12
N ALA A 475 12.27 -24.52 -12.63
CA ALA A 475 11.40 -23.64 -13.39
C ALA A 475 11.11 -22.38 -12.58
N PRO A 476 12.14 -21.56 -12.28
CA PRO A 476 11.99 -20.34 -11.51
C PRO A 476 10.99 -19.39 -12.17
N ILE A 477 10.22 -18.67 -11.35
CA ILE A 477 9.35 -17.58 -11.76
C ILE A 477 9.17 -16.64 -10.57
N ILE A 478 9.14 -15.34 -10.81
CA ILE A 478 8.68 -14.35 -9.83
C ILE A 478 7.27 -13.94 -10.27
N LEU A 479 6.25 -14.31 -9.49
CA LEU A 479 4.88 -13.85 -9.75
C LEU A 479 4.79 -12.33 -9.47
N GLU A 480 3.82 -11.66 -10.09
CA GLU A 480 3.64 -10.21 -9.95
C GLU A 480 3.69 -9.75 -8.48
N LYS A 481 4.68 -8.91 -8.16
CA LYS A 481 4.91 -8.41 -6.81
C LYS A 481 3.81 -7.42 -6.42
N MET A 482 3.27 -7.55 -5.20
CA MET A 482 2.42 -6.51 -4.62
C MET A 482 3.19 -5.20 -4.50
N ASP A 483 2.61 -4.13 -5.03
CA ASP A 483 3.09 -2.77 -4.83
C ASP A 483 2.62 -2.28 -3.45
N PHE A 484 3.56 -1.85 -2.62
CA PHE A 484 3.30 -1.50 -1.22
C PHE A 484 3.28 0.02 -1.06
N PRO A 485 2.17 0.64 -0.62
CA PRO A 485 2.10 2.09 -0.45
C PRO A 485 3.01 2.55 0.69
N ASP A 486 3.63 3.72 0.54
CA ASP A 486 4.45 4.34 1.58
C ASP A 486 3.65 4.58 2.88
N PRO A 487 4.23 4.31 4.07
CA PRO A 487 3.61 4.61 5.35
C PRO A 487 3.27 6.10 5.52
N VAL A 488 2.03 6.39 5.96
CA VAL A 488 1.49 7.77 6.01
C VAL A 488 1.49 8.40 7.40
N ILE A 489 1.65 7.63 8.49
CA ILE A 489 1.83 8.15 9.85
C ILE A 489 3.14 7.62 10.44
N LYS A 490 3.85 8.46 11.18
CA LYS A 490 5.05 8.11 11.96
C LYS A 490 4.88 8.50 13.43
N ILE A 491 5.26 7.61 14.34
CA ILE A 491 5.12 7.74 15.80
C ILE A 491 6.43 7.29 16.46
N ALA A 492 6.86 7.96 17.54
CA ALA A 492 8.01 7.51 18.33
C ALA A 492 7.56 6.52 19.42
N ILE A 493 8.35 5.47 19.62
CA ILE A 493 8.14 4.45 20.65
C ILE A 493 9.40 4.29 21.51
N GLU A 494 9.23 4.37 22.83
CA GLU A 494 10.34 4.30 23.79
C GLU A 494 10.11 3.16 24.79
N PRO A 495 11.06 2.22 24.98
CA PRO A 495 10.92 1.12 25.92
C PRO A 495 11.23 1.58 27.34
N LYS A 496 10.36 1.24 28.31
CA LYS A 496 10.52 1.67 29.72
C LYS A 496 11.75 1.07 30.42
N SER A 497 12.30 -0.03 29.90
CA SER A 497 13.50 -0.65 30.44
C SER A 497 14.45 -1.15 29.35
N LYS A 498 15.73 -1.32 29.71
CA LYS A 498 16.74 -1.92 28.81
C LYS A 498 16.44 -3.37 28.44
N ALA A 499 15.71 -4.11 29.28
CA ALA A 499 15.27 -5.47 28.95
C ALA A 499 14.12 -5.47 27.93
N ASP A 500 13.32 -4.39 27.90
CA ASP A 500 12.25 -4.23 26.93
C ASP A 500 12.76 -3.74 25.58
N LEU A 501 13.90 -3.03 25.51
CA LEU A 501 14.56 -2.66 24.26
C LEU A 501 14.90 -3.89 23.37
N GLU A 502 15.44 -4.95 23.96
CA GLU A 502 15.77 -6.19 23.21
C GLU A 502 14.49 -6.92 22.74
N LYS A 503 13.48 -7.04 23.61
CA LYS A 503 12.17 -7.60 23.25
C LYS A 503 11.48 -6.78 22.15
N MET A 504 11.52 -5.45 22.25
CA MET A 504 10.91 -4.52 21.30
C MET A 504 11.55 -4.68 19.92
N GLY A 505 12.88 -4.78 19.84
CA GLY A 505 13.58 -5.10 18.59
C GLY A 505 13.12 -6.42 17.98
N MET A 506 12.96 -7.48 18.78
CA MET A 506 12.45 -8.77 18.30
C MET A 506 10.96 -8.74 17.89
N GLY A 507 10.12 -8.00 18.60
CA GLY A 507 8.70 -7.83 18.31
C GLY A 507 8.47 -7.03 17.03
N LEU A 508 9.12 -5.86 16.90
CA LEU A 508 9.06 -5.01 15.71
C LEU A 508 9.50 -5.75 14.45
N ASN A 509 10.57 -6.55 14.52
CA ASN A 509 11.02 -7.38 13.39
C ASN A 509 9.95 -8.39 12.94
N LYS A 510 9.26 -9.05 13.89
CA LYS A 510 8.20 -10.00 13.56
C LYS A 510 6.96 -9.31 12.99
N LEU A 511 6.56 -8.17 13.56
CA LEU A 511 5.41 -7.41 13.08
C LEU A 511 5.66 -6.85 11.67
N ALA A 512 6.88 -6.41 11.35
CA ALA A 512 7.27 -6.01 9.99
C ALA A 512 7.40 -7.19 9.00
N GLN A 513 7.61 -8.43 9.48
CA GLN A 513 7.53 -9.63 8.65
C GLN A 513 6.09 -10.05 8.35
N GLU A 514 5.18 -9.84 9.31
CA GLU A 514 3.74 -10.08 9.12
C GLU A 514 3.10 -9.03 8.20
N ASP A 515 3.41 -7.73 8.41
CA ASP A 515 2.89 -6.62 7.61
C ASP A 515 3.99 -5.75 6.98
N PRO A 516 4.31 -5.96 5.68
CA PRO A 516 5.12 -5.04 4.87
C PRO A 516 4.73 -3.55 4.82
N SER A 517 3.53 -3.13 5.25
CA SER A 517 3.19 -1.70 5.42
C SER A 517 3.55 -1.13 6.79
N PHE A 518 3.99 -1.98 7.71
CA PHE A 518 4.56 -1.56 8.99
C PHE A 518 6.07 -1.34 8.84
N GLY A 519 6.45 -0.07 8.72
CA GLY A 519 7.85 0.35 8.79
C GLY A 519 8.29 0.51 10.24
N TYR A 520 9.56 0.21 10.53
CA TYR A 520 10.22 0.77 11.71
C TYR A 520 11.64 1.19 11.36
N SER A 521 12.08 2.29 11.97
CA SER A 521 13.42 2.86 11.81
C SER A 521 13.96 3.27 13.17
N ARG A 522 15.27 3.54 13.24
CA ARG A 522 15.89 4.22 14.37
C ARG A 522 16.50 5.50 13.85
N ASP A 523 16.09 6.62 14.42
CA ASP A 523 16.68 7.91 14.10
C ASP A 523 18.09 7.97 14.71
N GLU A 524 19.10 8.29 13.90
CA GLU A 524 20.50 8.32 14.36
C GLU A 524 20.84 9.58 15.17
N GLU A 525 20.09 10.67 14.98
CA GLU A 525 20.28 11.95 15.68
C GLU A 525 19.58 11.93 17.04
N THR A 526 18.29 11.54 17.10
CA THR A 526 17.49 11.52 18.34
C THR A 526 17.61 10.20 19.10
N ASN A 527 18.12 9.14 18.46
CA ASN A 527 18.21 7.77 18.98
C ASN A 527 16.86 7.10 19.34
N GLN A 528 15.73 7.75 19.04
CA GLN A 528 14.39 7.17 19.19
C GLN A 528 14.16 6.03 18.19
N THR A 529 13.31 5.08 18.56
CA THR A 529 12.73 4.14 17.58
C THR A 529 11.47 4.79 17.01
N ILE A 530 11.40 4.93 15.69
CA ILE A 530 10.24 5.46 14.98
C ILE A 530 9.52 4.30 14.33
N ILE A 531 8.21 4.22 14.54
CA ILE A 531 7.32 3.25 13.91
C ILE A 531 6.42 3.97 12.90
N GLU A 532 6.15 3.31 11.78
CA GLU A 532 5.56 3.92 10.58
C GLU A 532 4.45 3.01 10.06
N GLY A 533 3.28 3.56 9.72
CA GLY A 533 2.15 2.74 9.27
C GLY A 533 1.05 3.48 8.51
N MET A 534 0.02 2.73 8.14
CA MET A 534 -1.07 3.17 7.23
C MET A 534 -2.12 4.07 7.90
N GLY A 535 -2.07 4.24 9.21
CA GLY A 535 -2.99 5.08 9.97
C GLY A 535 -2.86 4.91 11.48
N GLU A 536 -3.68 5.65 12.21
CA GLU A 536 -3.60 5.80 13.66
C GLU A 536 -4.09 4.54 14.39
N LEU A 537 -5.14 3.89 13.88
CA LEU A 537 -5.67 2.64 14.43
C LEU A 537 -4.71 1.47 14.17
N HIS A 538 -4.04 1.44 13.01
CA HIS A 538 -2.98 0.45 12.74
C HIS A 538 -1.85 0.58 13.78
N LEU A 539 -1.27 1.77 13.95
CA LEU A 539 -0.17 1.95 14.90
C LEU A 539 -0.58 1.73 16.36
N GLU A 540 -1.82 2.07 16.74
CA GLU A 540 -2.37 1.72 18.06
C GLU A 540 -2.42 0.20 18.29
N ILE A 541 -2.93 -0.56 17.30
CA ILE A 541 -2.99 -2.02 17.36
C ILE A 541 -1.58 -2.64 17.38
N ILE A 542 -0.62 -2.11 16.64
CA ILE A 542 0.79 -2.58 16.70
C ILE A 542 1.38 -2.38 18.11
N VAL A 543 1.13 -1.23 18.76
CA VAL A 543 1.58 -1.00 20.14
C VAL A 543 0.88 -1.94 21.13
N ASP A 544 -0.42 -2.19 20.96
CA ASP A 544 -1.15 -3.14 21.81
C ASP A 544 -0.64 -4.59 21.60
N ARG A 545 -0.36 -5.02 20.37
CA ARG A 545 0.28 -6.32 20.07
C ARG A 545 1.67 -6.43 20.71
N LEU A 546 2.51 -5.38 20.63
CA LEU A 546 3.81 -5.34 21.34
C LEU A 546 3.65 -5.50 22.86
N ARG A 547 2.64 -4.87 23.46
CA ARG A 547 2.34 -4.96 24.89
C ARG A 547 1.79 -6.35 25.29
N ARG A 548 0.82 -6.89 24.55
CA ARG A 548 0.13 -8.16 24.89
C ARG A 548 0.92 -9.41 24.48
N GLU A 549 1.37 -9.50 23.24
CA GLU A 549 2.04 -10.69 22.70
C GLU A 549 3.51 -10.75 23.13
N PHE A 550 4.24 -9.65 22.94
CA PHE A 550 5.70 -9.59 23.17
C PHE A 550 6.09 -9.15 24.59
N LYS A 551 5.12 -8.70 25.40
CA LYS A 551 5.31 -8.27 26.81
C LYS A 551 6.38 -7.18 26.92
N VAL A 552 6.28 -6.21 26.02
CA VAL A 552 7.10 -4.99 25.94
C VAL A 552 6.32 -3.87 26.61
N GLU A 553 6.84 -3.32 27.71
CA GLU A 553 6.35 -2.02 28.19
C GLU A 553 7.05 -0.89 27.45
N CYS A 554 6.27 -0.16 26.66
CA CYS A 554 6.69 0.96 25.85
C CYS A 554 5.70 2.13 25.99
N ASP A 555 6.24 3.34 25.97
CA ASP A 555 5.48 4.58 25.90
C ASP A 555 5.52 5.15 24.47
N VAL A 556 4.51 5.95 24.14
CA VAL A 556 4.19 6.37 22.77
C VAL A 556 4.13 7.89 22.72
N GLY A 557 4.80 8.50 21.73
CA GLY A 557 4.86 9.95 21.59
C GLY A 557 4.95 10.43 20.15
N ALA A 558 4.76 11.73 19.94
CA ALA A 558 5.09 12.35 18.66
C ALA A 558 6.60 12.21 18.40
N PRO A 559 7.05 11.92 17.17
CA PRO A 559 8.45 11.94 16.81
C PRO A 559 9.10 13.28 17.17
N GLN A 560 10.31 13.25 17.72
CA GLN A 560 11.07 14.49 17.90
C GLN A 560 11.34 15.13 16.53
N VAL A 561 11.17 16.45 16.45
CA VAL A 561 11.50 17.22 15.25
C VAL A 561 12.97 17.59 15.32
N ASN A 562 13.75 17.22 14.30
CA ASN A 562 15.19 17.47 14.25
C ASN A 562 15.45 18.94 13.87
N TYR A 563 15.15 19.85 14.81
CA TYR A 563 15.47 21.27 14.72
C TYR A 563 16.98 21.46 14.51
N ARG A 564 17.35 22.62 13.94
CA ARG A 564 18.74 23.08 13.87
C ARG A 564 18.87 24.42 14.56
N GLU A 565 20.08 24.80 14.94
CA GLU A 565 20.40 26.19 15.30
C GLU A 565 21.12 26.90 14.15
N GLY A 566 21.00 28.22 14.08
CA GLY A 566 21.72 29.07 13.14
C GLY A 566 21.96 30.46 13.72
N ILE A 567 22.83 31.26 13.10
CA ILE A 567 23.06 32.66 13.53
C ILE A 567 22.30 33.64 12.64
N SER A 568 22.07 34.86 13.12
CA SER A 568 21.25 35.84 12.39
C SER A 568 21.90 37.20 12.15
N ARG A 569 23.12 37.40 12.64
CA ARG A 569 23.94 38.59 12.41
C ARG A 569 25.40 38.18 12.30
N GLN A 570 26.13 38.86 11.42
CA GLN A 570 27.59 38.79 11.36
C GLN A 570 28.19 39.37 12.65
N ASN A 571 29.22 38.75 13.21
CA ASN A 571 29.98 39.30 14.34
C ASN A 571 31.43 38.80 14.36
N GLU A 572 32.32 39.54 15.02
CA GLU A 572 33.73 39.16 15.21
C GLU A 572 34.01 38.84 16.68
N VAL A 573 34.70 37.73 16.93
CA VAL A 573 35.12 37.32 18.27
C VAL A 573 36.60 36.95 18.25
N ARG A 574 37.36 37.52 19.19
CA ARG A 574 38.74 37.12 19.51
C ARG A 574 38.76 36.46 20.88
N TYR A 575 39.36 35.28 20.96
CA TYR A 575 39.51 34.52 22.21
C TYR A 575 40.96 34.10 22.43
N VAL A 576 41.49 34.41 23.61
CA VAL A 576 42.86 34.04 24.03
C VAL A 576 42.80 32.95 25.09
N HIS A 577 43.09 31.71 24.70
CA HIS A 577 43.31 30.61 25.63
C HIS A 577 44.73 30.71 26.19
N LYS A 578 44.87 30.97 27.50
CA LYS A 578 46.15 30.94 28.20
C LYS A 578 46.01 30.17 29.51
N LYS A 579 46.74 29.06 29.64
CA LYS A 579 46.73 28.23 30.86
C LYS A 579 48.13 27.73 31.20
N GLN A 580 48.60 28.10 32.40
CA GLN A 580 49.75 27.48 33.05
C GLN A 580 49.24 26.71 34.27
N SER A 581 49.38 25.38 34.26
CA SER A 581 48.95 24.51 35.36
C SER A 581 49.83 23.27 35.46
N GLY A 582 50.99 23.39 36.11
CA GLY A 582 51.87 22.28 36.55
C GLY A 582 52.62 21.49 35.48
N GLY A 583 52.12 21.43 34.24
CA GLY A 583 52.76 20.75 33.10
C GLY A 583 53.13 21.71 31.96
N SER A 584 53.12 21.22 30.72
CA SER A 584 53.29 22.06 29.53
C SER A 584 52.25 23.18 29.49
N GLY A 585 52.69 24.39 29.13
CA GLY A 585 51.78 25.51 28.98
C GLY A 585 50.86 25.34 27.77
N GLN A 586 49.75 26.06 27.81
CA GLN A 586 48.83 26.17 26.68
C GLN A 586 48.62 27.65 26.35
N PHE A 587 48.96 28.02 25.12
CA PHE A 587 48.66 29.32 24.55
C PHE A 587 48.07 29.17 23.14
N ALA A 588 46.94 29.82 22.88
CA ALA A 588 46.39 29.99 21.53
C ALA A 588 45.44 31.21 21.51
N ASP A 589 45.54 32.02 20.47
CA ASP A 589 44.71 33.21 20.26
C ASP A 589 44.12 33.15 18.85
N VAL A 590 42.80 33.26 18.76
CA VAL A 590 42.04 33.13 17.50
C VAL A 590 41.04 34.28 17.37
N ALA A 591 41.09 34.99 16.23
CA ALA A 591 40.11 36.00 15.84
C ALA A 591 39.29 35.47 14.64
N ILE A 592 38.02 35.18 14.89
CA ILE A 592 37.12 34.54 13.93
C ILE A 592 35.92 35.46 13.71
N ARG A 593 35.59 35.70 12.45
CA ARG A 593 34.33 36.33 12.02
C ARG A 593 33.32 35.23 11.72
N PHE A 594 32.13 35.36 12.28
CA PHE A 594 31.02 34.44 12.07
C PHE A 594 29.97 35.15 11.21
N GLU A 595 29.54 34.49 10.15
CA GLU A 595 28.62 34.99 9.13
C GLU A 595 27.49 33.98 8.91
N PRO A 596 26.21 34.40 8.85
CA PRO A 596 25.13 33.51 8.42
C PRO A 596 25.37 33.09 6.96
N GLY A 597 25.27 31.78 6.70
CA GLY A 597 25.31 31.22 5.35
C GLY A 597 23.99 31.38 4.61
N GLU A 598 23.96 30.92 3.36
CA GLU A 598 22.70 30.72 2.62
C GLU A 598 22.03 29.42 3.12
N PRO A 599 20.69 29.29 3.08
CA PRO A 599 20.01 28.08 3.54
C PRO A 599 20.49 26.82 2.80
N GLY A 600 20.92 25.80 3.56
CA GLY A 600 21.50 24.57 3.01
C GLY A 600 22.96 24.67 2.56
N SER A 601 23.66 25.77 2.85
CA SER A 601 25.12 25.91 2.60
C SER A 601 25.98 25.19 3.64
N GLY A 602 25.41 24.83 4.80
CA GLY A 602 26.06 24.03 5.83
C GLY A 602 27.15 24.78 6.60
N PHE A 603 28.22 24.07 6.97
CA PHE A 603 29.39 24.68 7.60
C PHE A 603 30.45 25.03 6.56
N ILE A 604 30.82 26.31 6.48
CA ILE A 604 31.85 26.79 5.54
C ILE A 604 32.98 27.45 6.33
N PHE A 605 34.17 26.82 6.34
CA PHE A 605 35.37 27.43 6.89
C PHE A 605 36.17 28.19 5.82
N LYS A 606 36.60 29.41 6.14
CA LYS A 606 37.51 30.24 5.33
C LYS A 606 38.68 30.72 6.18
N SER A 607 39.85 30.87 5.56
CA SER A 607 41.07 31.33 6.23
C SER A 607 41.66 32.54 5.48
N GLU A 608 41.59 33.71 6.11
CA GLU A 608 42.10 34.99 5.58
C GLU A 608 43.40 35.46 6.28
N ILE A 609 44.07 34.55 7.03
CA ILE A 609 45.29 34.82 7.81
C ILE A 609 46.34 35.54 6.95
N LYS A 610 46.76 36.74 7.41
CA LYS A 610 47.83 37.53 6.80
C LYS A 610 49.13 37.35 7.58
N GLY A 611 50.26 37.29 6.87
CA GLY A 611 51.60 37.23 7.48
C GLY A 611 51.96 35.95 8.26
N GLY A 612 51.04 34.98 8.40
CA GLY A 612 51.28 33.74 9.14
C GLY A 612 51.04 33.85 10.65
N SER A 613 50.22 34.79 11.13
CA SER A 613 49.94 34.99 12.57
C SER A 613 49.34 33.76 13.27
N VAL A 614 48.75 32.83 12.51
CA VAL A 614 48.52 31.44 12.93
C VAL A 614 49.19 30.50 11.90
N PRO A 615 50.12 29.62 12.33
CA PRO A 615 50.73 28.61 11.46
C PRO A 615 49.70 27.67 10.82
N LYS A 616 49.90 27.32 9.55
CA LYS A 616 48.99 26.44 8.79
C LYS A 616 48.78 25.07 9.44
N GLU A 617 49.75 24.60 10.24
CA GLU A 617 49.70 23.35 11.00
C GLU A 617 48.67 23.36 12.14
N TYR A 618 48.30 24.54 12.67
CA TYR A 618 47.31 24.66 13.74
C TYR A 618 45.90 24.98 13.22
N VAL A 619 45.75 25.41 11.97
CA VAL A 619 44.45 25.67 11.34
C VAL A 619 43.51 24.45 11.38
N PRO A 620 43.95 23.21 11.12
CA PRO A 620 43.10 22.02 11.32
C PRO A 620 42.59 21.84 12.76
N GLY A 621 43.34 22.31 13.76
CA GLY A 621 42.90 22.33 15.16
C GLY A 621 41.76 23.32 15.38
N VAL A 622 41.82 24.50 14.76
CA VAL A 622 40.73 25.49 14.77
C VAL A 622 39.49 24.94 14.06
N VAL A 623 39.64 24.37 12.86
CA VAL A 623 38.54 23.76 12.09
C VAL A 623 37.84 22.68 12.91
N LYS A 624 38.59 21.71 13.44
CA LYS A 624 38.03 20.64 14.28
C LYS A 624 37.33 21.18 15.53
N GLY A 625 37.89 22.21 16.17
CA GLY A 625 37.29 22.84 17.33
C GLY A 625 35.98 23.59 17.04
N LEU A 626 35.79 24.06 15.79
CA LEU A 626 34.51 24.59 15.32
C LEU A 626 33.54 23.46 14.99
N GLU A 627 33.95 22.46 14.21
CA GLU A 627 33.12 21.31 13.80
C GLU A 627 32.51 20.58 15.00
N GLU A 628 33.31 20.30 16.03
CA GLU A 628 32.85 19.67 17.27
C GLU A 628 31.79 20.52 17.99
N CYS A 629 31.86 21.85 17.90
CA CYS A 629 30.87 22.75 18.45
C CYS A 629 29.64 22.95 17.54
N MET A 630 29.74 22.69 16.23
CA MET A 630 28.55 22.63 15.36
C MET A 630 27.63 21.46 15.71
N SER A 631 28.14 20.42 16.38
CA SER A 631 27.30 19.29 16.83
C SER A 631 26.26 19.66 17.89
N SER A 632 26.48 20.73 18.67
CA SER A 632 25.56 21.12 19.75
C SER A 632 25.53 22.62 19.99
N GLY A 633 24.39 23.23 19.68
CA GLY A 633 24.13 24.66 19.76
C GLY A 633 23.99 25.23 21.18
N SER A 634 23.55 26.48 21.22
CA SER A 634 23.58 27.35 22.41
C SER A 634 22.21 27.65 23.03
N LEU A 635 21.13 27.46 22.27
CA LEU A 635 19.75 27.74 22.71
C LEU A 635 19.13 26.51 23.37
N ALA A 636 19.21 25.38 22.68
CA ALA A 636 18.62 24.10 23.04
C ALA A 636 19.54 22.90 22.72
N GLY A 637 20.74 23.13 22.18
CA GLY A 637 21.76 22.09 22.00
C GLY A 637 21.64 21.31 20.69
N PHE A 638 20.74 21.70 19.79
CA PHE A 638 20.61 21.13 18.44
C PHE A 638 21.82 21.47 17.54
N PRO A 639 22.10 20.67 16.49
CA PRO A 639 23.21 20.95 15.58
C PRO A 639 23.06 22.30 14.87
N VAL A 640 24.18 23.01 14.73
CA VAL A 640 24.27 24.34 14.12
C VAL A 640 24.58 24.21 12.64
N VAL A 641 23.78 24.86 11.79
CA VAL A 641 23.88 24.82 10.31
C VAL A 641 23.89 26.22 9.71
N ASP A 642 24.28 26.31 8.43
CA ASP A 642 24.34 27.54 7.64
C ASP A 642 25.14 28.65 8.33
N VAL A 643 26.41 28.32 8.63
CA VAL A 643 27.39 29.23 9.26
C VAL A 643 28.69 29.23 8.47
N THR A 644 29.10 30.42 8.02
CA THR A 644 30.45 30.69 7.53
C THR A 644 31.34 31.19 8.67
N CYS A 645 32.48 30.53 8.88
CA CYS A 645 33.50 30.93 9.86
C CYS A 645 34.77 31.37 9.13
N VAL A 646 35.16 32.64 9.31
CA VAL A 646 36.35 33.23 8.68
C VAL A 646 37.42 33.50 9.74
N LEU A 647 38.47 32.68 9.77
CA LEU A 647 39.66 32.91 10.60
C LEU A 647 40.54 33.98 9.94
N TYR A 648 40.58 35.18 10.52
CA TYR A 648 41.24 36.34 9.89
C TYR A 648 42.52 36.82 10.59
N ASP A 649 42.64 36.58 11.91
CA ASP A 649 43.83 36.89 12.71
C ASP A 649 43.96 35.92 13.92
N GLY A 650 45.07 35.99 14.64
CA GLY A 650 45.33 35.23 15.86
C GLY A 650 46.77 35.44 16.34
N SER A 651 47.22 34.65 17.31
CA SER A 651 48.63 34.56 17.67
C SER A 651 48.97 33.22 18.33
N TYR A 652 50.26 32.87 18.31
CA TYR A 652 50.82 31.65 18.87
C TYR A 652 52.09 31.94 19.66
N HIS A 653 52.53 30.98 20.48
CA HIS A 653 53.78 31.02 21.23
C HIS A 653 54.57 29.74 20.94
N GLU A 654 55.83 29.86 20.54
CA GLU A 654 56.61 28.74 19.95
C GLU A 654 56.75 27.51 20.87
N VAL A 655 56.64 27.69 22.18
CA VAL A 655 56.81 26.62 23.19
C VAL A 655 55.47 26.12 23.78
N ASP A 656 54.45 26.99 23.85
CA ASP A 656 53.17 26.71 24.54
C ASP A 656 51.98 26.51 23.58
N SER A 657 52.15 26.77 22.29
CA SER A 657 51.11 26.53 21.29
C SER A 657 51.17 25.12 20.70
N ASN A 658 49.99 24.53 20.52
CA ASN A 658 49.80 23.24 19.88
C ASN A 658 48.37 23.16 19.33
N ALA A 659 48.10 22.18 18.45
CA ALA A 659 46.79 22.04 17.81
C ALA A 659 45.62 21.89 18.81
N LEU A 660 45.85 21.24 19.96
CA LEU A 660 44.83 21.08 21.02
C LEU A 660 44.51 22.41 21.72
N ALA A 661 45.51 23.27 21.96
CA ALA A 661 45.29 24.62 22.49
C ALA A 661 44.45 25.46 21.52
N PHE A 662 44.73 25.40 20.22
CA PHE A 662 43.93 26.07 19.18
C PHE A 662 42.50 25.50 19.06
N GLN A 663 42.34 24.18 19.20
CA GLN A 663 41.04 23.51 19.25
C GLN A 663 40.20 23.97 20.45
N ILE A 664 40.80 24.08 21.64
CA ILE A 664 40.15 24.61 22.86
C ILE A 664 39.77 26.09 22.68
N ALA A 665 40.68 26.90 22.12
CA ALA A 665 40.41 28.32 21.84
C ALA A 665 39.26 28.52 20.85
N ALA A 666 39.19 27.70 19.79
CA ALA A 666 38.12 27.72 18.80
C ALA A 666 36.75 27.36 19.40
N ARG A 667 36.66 26.27 20.19
CA ARG A 667 35.44 25.88 20.92
C ARG A 667 34.93 26.99 21.85
N ALA A 668 35.85 27.70 22.53
CA ALA A 668 35.50 28.80 23.42
C ALA A 668 35.06 30.06 22.66
N CYS A 669 35.78 30.42 21.58
CA CYS A 669 35.44 31.51 20.67
C CYS A 669 34.03 31.34 20.08
N PHE A 670 33.70 30.13 19.62
CA PHE A 670 32.38 29.79 19.10
C PHE A 670 31.26 29.98 20.15
N ARG A 671 31.49 29.53 21.40
CA ARG A 671 30.50 29.68 22.48
C ARG A 671 30.22 31.15 22.80
N GLU A 672 31.23 32.02 22.78
CA GLU A 672 31.02 33.46 22.86
C GLU A 672 30.33 34.05 21.63
N ALA A 673 30.64 33.54 20.43
CA ALA A 673 30.06 34.01 19.18
C ALA A 673 28.56 33.74 19.07
N MET A 674 28.07 32.55 19.41
CA MET A 674 26.64 32.22 19.30
C MET A 674 25.74 33.19 20.08
N GLY A 675 26.16 33.61 21.29
CA GLY A 675 25.46 34.63 22.06
C GLY A 675 25.51 36.04 21.45
N LYS A 676 26.61 36.38 20.75
CA LYS A 676 26.84 37.69 20.12
C LYS A 676 26.27 37.82 18.69
N CYS A 677 26.10 36.71 17.98
CA CYS A 677 25.58 36.64 16.61
C CYS A 677 24.04 36.49 16.56
N GLY A 678 23.38 36.40 17.72
CA GLY A 678 21.94 36.26 17.85
C GLY A 678 21.45 34.93 17.27
N ALA A 679 21.76 33.84 17.97
CA ALA A 679 21.30 32.50 17.62
C ALA A 679 19.78 32.42 17.45
N ARG A 680 19.33 31.60 16.49
CA ARG A 680 17.93 31.27 16.21
C ARG A 680 17.76 29.77 16.06
N LEU A 681 16.54 29.31 16.32
CA LEU A 681 16.12 27.95 16.01
C LEU A 681 15.56 27.89 14.58
N LEU A 682 15.80 26.78 13.89
CA LEU A 682 15.31 26.48 12.55
C LEU A 682 14.48 25.19 12.61
N GLU A 683 13.31 25.18 11.97
CA GLU A 683 12.46 23.99 11.82
C GLU A 683 12.47 23.48 10.37
N PRO A 684 12.36 22.15 10.16
CA PRO A 684 12.23 21.58 8.83
C PRO A 684 10.86 21.92 8.22
N ILE A 685 10.90 22.53 7.05
CA ILE A 685 9.74 22.81 6.21
C ILE A 685 9.59 21.70 5.18
N MET A 686 8.41 21.09 5.16
CA MET A 686 8.04 20.06 4.22
C MET A 686 7.38 20.69 3.00
N LYS A 687 7.78 20.27 1.79
CA LYS A 687 6.94 20.40 0.60
C LYS A 687 5.86 19.33 0.69
N VAL A 688 4.61 19.75 0.78
CA VAL A 688 3.42 18.92 0.89
C VAL A 688 2.62 18.98 -0.41
N GLU A 689 2.21 17.84 -0.93
CA GLU A 689 1.30 17.74 -2.08
C GLU A 689 0.05 16.96 -1.67
N VAL A 690 -1.13 17.59 -1.73
CA VAL A 690 -2.41 16.99 -1.32
C VAL A 690 -3.30 16.82 -2.54
N MET A 691 -3.76 15.60 -2.80
CA MET A 691 -4.74 15.31 -3.85
C MET A 691 -6.12 15.13 -3.21
N THR A 692 -7.10 15.96 -3.59
CA THR A 692 -8.44 15.99 -2.99
C THR A 692 -9.52 16.20 -4.05
N PRO A 693 -10.76 15.68 -3.86
CA PRO A 693 -11.90 16.08 -4.67
C PRO A 693 -12.14 17.60 -4.61
N GLU A 694 -12.62 18.18 -5.70
CA GLU A 694 -12.92 19.62 -5.82
C GLU A 694 -13.88 20.13 -4.73
N ASP A 695 -14.89 19.34 -4.37
CA ASP A 695 -15.87 19.62 -3.30
C ASP A 695 -15.22 19.96 -1.94
N HIS A 696 -14.08 19.34 -1.64
CA HIS A 696 -13.38 19.44 -0.35
C HIS A 696 -12.11 20.31 -0.41
N MET A 697 -11.82 20.92 -1.56
CA MET A 697 -10.62 21.73 -1.75
C MET A 697 -10.57 22.93 -0.78
N GLY A 698 -11.73 23.55 -0.47
CA GLY A 698 -11.83 24.67 0.46
C GLY A 698 -11.42 24.31 1.90
N ASP A 699 -11.86 23.15 2.39
CA ASP A 699 -11.56 22.67 3.75
C ASP A 699 -10.07 22.35 3.92
N VAL A 700 -9.50 21.65 2.94
CA VAL A 700 -8.05 21.33 2.87
C VAL A 700 -7.19 22.60 2.83
N ILE A 701 -7.61 23.60 2.05
CA ILE A 701 -6.95 24.92 2.02
C ILE A 701 -7.03 25.60 3.40
N GLY A 702 -8.17 25.52 4.09
CA GLY A 702 -8.36 26.10 5.43
C GLY A 702 -7.42 25.50 6.48
N ASP A 703 -7.40 24.17 6.60
CA ASP A 703 -6.56 23.46 7.56
C ASP A 703 -5.05 23.64 7.27
N LEU A 704 -4.62 23.58 6.00
CA LEU A 704 -3.22 23.87 5.62
C LEU A 704 -2.78 25.28 6.04
N ASN A 705 -3.62 26.31 5.82
CA ASN A 705 -3.30 27.67 6.27
C ASN A 705 -3.26 27.77 7.82
N SER A 706 -4.12 27.02 8.52
CA SER A 706 -4.12 26.98 9.99
C SER A 706 -2.81 26.40 10.56
N ARG A 707 -2.24 25.41 9.87
CA ARG A 707 -0.94 24.75 10.17
C ARG A 707 0.28 25.58 9.76
N ARG A 708 0.15 26.90 9.68
CA ARG A 708 1.18 27.83 9.17
C ARG A 708 1.64 27.51 7.73
N GLY A 709 0.85 26.77 6.97
CA GLY A 709 1.20 26.32 5.62
C GLY A 709 1.03 27.41 4.57
N VAL A 710 2.02 27.56 3.69
CA VAL A 710 2.02 28.51 2.58
C VAL A 710 1.74 27.76 1.27
N ILE A 711 0.58 28.00 0.67
CA ILE A 711 0.18 27.37 -0.59
C ILE A 711 0.97 27.99 -1.75
N ILE A 712 1.56 27.11 -2.58
CA ILE A 712 2.43 27.45 -3.71
C ILE A 712 1.63 27.52 -5.01
N LYS A 713 0.85 26.47 -5.30
CA LYS A 713 0.08 26.32 -6.54
C LYS A 713 -1.05 25.30 -6.42
N PHE A 714 -1.93 25.34 -7.41
CA PHE A 714 -2.98 24.37 -7.67
C PHE A 714 -2.78 23.79 -9.07
N ASP A 715 -2.84 22.47 -9.24
CA ASP A 715 -2.93 21.81 -10.55
C ASP A 715 -4.20 20.96 -10.62
N ASP A 716 -4.87 20.94 -11.77
CA ASP A 716 -5.95 19.98 -12.05
C ASP A 716 -5.38 18.58 -12.32
N LYS A 717 -6.07 17.54 -11.83
CA LYS A 717 -5.76 16.13 -12.11
C LYS A 717 -6.97 15.44 -12.78
N PRO A 718 -6.75 14.30 -13.46
CA PRO A 718 -7.85 13.49 -13.99
C PRO A 718 -8.87 13.07 -12.91
N ALA A 719 -10.09 12.71 -13.33
CA ALA A 719 -11.17 12.23 -12.47
C ALA A 719 -11.58 13.22 -11.34
N ASN A 720 -11.70 14.52 -11.67
CA ASN A 720 -12.18 15.60 -10.79
C ASN A 720 -11.38 15.78 -9.48
N MET A 721 -10.13 15.33 -9.47
CA MET A 721 -9.18 15.59 -8.38
C MET A 721 -8.44 16.92 -8.61
N LYS A 722 -8.18 17.64 -7.52
CA LYS A 722 -7.27 18.80 -7.47
C LYS A 722 -6.00 18.42 -6.73
N LEU A 723 -4.86 18.95 -7.17
CA LEU A 723 -3.60 18.87 -6.46
C LEU A 723 -3.28 20.24 -5.83
N VAL A 724 -3.23 20.30 -4.51
CA VAL A 724 -2.79 21.47 -3.73
C VAL A 724 -1.33 21.26 -3.34
N GLN A 725 -0.41 22.15 -3.73
CA GLN A 725 0.98 22.12 -3.25
C GLN A 725 1.22 23.23 -2.24
N ALA A 726 1.80 22.91 -1.09
CA ALA A 726 2.09 23.85 -0.01
C ALA A 726 3.45 23.58 0.65
N HIS A 727 4.03 24.59 1.28
CA HIS A 727 5.12 24.43 2.25
C HIS A 727 4.53 24.45 3.66
N VAL A 728 4.75 23.42 4.48
CA VAL A 728 4.21 23.32 5.84
C VAL A 728 5.31 22.86 6.81
N PRO A 729 5.45 23.43 8.02
CA PRO A 729 6.40 22.94 9.01
C PRO A 729 6.07 21.50 9.44
N LEU A 730 7.08 20.63 9.55
CA LEU A 730 6.89 19.23 9.97
C LEU A 730 6.22 19.12 11.36
N SER A 731 6.51 20.08 12.23
CA SER A 731 5.93 20.27 13.58
C SER A 731 4.40 20.39 13.59
N GLU A 732 3.79 20.87 12.51
CA GLU A 732 2.34 21.06 12.37
C GLU A 732 1.65 19.92 11.58
N MET A 733 2.44 19.01 10.98
CA MET A 733 1.97 17.91 10.13
C MET A 733 1.69 16.60 10.89
N PHE A 734 1.95 16.55 12.20
CA PHE A 734 1.57 15.42 13.04
C PHE A 734 0.04 15.22 13.03
N GLN A 735 -0.40 13.95 12.97
CA GLN A 735 -1.81 13.53 12.83
C GLN A 735 -2.57 14.13 11.60
N TYR A 736 -1.87 14.74 10.62
CA TYR A 736 -2.51 15.35 9.45
C TYR A 736 -3.40 14.36 8.67
N VAL A 737 -2.99 13.09 8.58
CA VAL A 737 -3.79 12.01 7.95
C VAL A 737 -5.19 11.90 8.55
N SER A 738 -5.31 11.88 9.89
CA SER A 738 -6.58 11.69 10.58
C SER A 738 -7.53 12.87 10.33
N VAL A 739 -6.99 14.10 10.35
CA VAL A 739 -7.76 15.32 10.07
C VAL A 739 -8.14 15.41 8.59
N LEU A 740 -7.20 15.17 7.68
CA LEU A 740 -7.43 15.16 6.22
C LEU A 740 -8.53 14.16 5.85
N ARG A 741 -8.43 12.91 6.33
CA ARG A 741 -9.47 11.89 6.10
C ARG A 741 -10.83 12.31 6.68
N GLY A 742 -10.86 12.94 7.84
CA GLY A 742 -12.09 13.48 8.44
C GLY A 742 -12.76 14.53 7.55
N MET A 743 -12.01 15.55 7.10
CA MET A 743 -12.51 16.63 6.24
C MET A 743 -12.99 16.11 4.87
N THR A 744 -12.21 15.23 4.24
CA THR A 744 -12.43 14.81 2.85
C THR A 744 -13.17 13.47 2.73
N LYS A 745 -13.82 13.00 3.80
CA LYS A 745 -14.52 11.69 3.88
C LYS A 745 -13.66 10.50 3.41
N GLY A 746 -12.37 10.53 3.74
CA GLY A 746 -11.37 9.52 3.36
C GLY A 746 -10.92 9.52 1.89
N ARG A 747 -11.43 10.43 1.05
CA ARG A 747 -11.14 10.44 -0.40
C ARG A 747 -9.84 11.14 -0.81
N ALA A 748 -9.22 11.95 0.07
CA ALA A 748 -7.97 12.65 -0.23
C ALA A 748 -6.74 11.84 0.20
N GLN A 749 -5.63 12.11 -0.49
CA GLN A 749 -4.31 11.55 -0.24
C GLN A 749 -3.30 12.70 -0.14
N TYR A 750 -2.15 12.47 0.50
CA TYR A 750 -1.07 13.44 0.53
C TYR A 750 0.31 12.76 0.48
N THR A 751 1.31 13.50 0.03
CA THR A 751 2.72 13.17 0.18
C THR A 751 3.47 14.36 0.78
N MET A 752 4.61 14.11 1.42
CA MET A 752 5.48 15.17 1.92
C MET A 752 6.96 14.81 1.80
N GLN A 753 7.79 15.80 1.48
CA GLN A 753 9.25 15.69 1.36
C GLN A 753 9.92 16.89 2.05
N LEU A 754 11.11 16.71 2.61
CA LEU A 754 11.87 17.83 3.19
C LEU A 754 12.29 18.79 2.07
N ASP A 755 11.97 20.08 2.21
CA ASP A 755 12.31 21.14 1.25
C ASP A 755 13.53 21.93 1.73
N ARG A 756 13.46 22.46 2.96
CA ARG A 756 14.47 23.35 3.55
C ARG A 756 14.28 23.46 5.07
N TYR A 757 15.21 24.12 5.73
CA TYR A 757 15.03 24.62 7.10
C TYR A 757 14.67 26.12 7.08
N GLU A 758 13.76 26.54 7.94
CA GLU A 758 13.32 27.94 8.03
C GLU A 758 13.21 28.41 9.50
N VAL A 759 13.26 29.73 9.73
CA VAL A 759 13.36 30.31 11.09
C VAL A 759 12.08 30.15 11.88
N VAL A 760 12.17 29.50 13.05
CA VAL A 760 11.03 29.26 13.95
C VAL A 760 10.45 30.59 14.47
N PRO A 761 9.11 30.77 14.49
CA PRO A 761 8.47 31.95 15.08
C PRO A 761 8.89 32.19 16.55
N PRO A 762 9.17 33.45 16.97
CA PRO A 762 9.75 33.75 18.30
C PRO A 762 8.95 33.27 19.53
N ASN A 763 7.67 32.97 19.38
CA ASN A 763 6.86 32.39 20.46
C ASN A 763 7.15 30.88 20.61
N ILE A 764 7.10 30.14 19.50
CA ILE A 764 7.39 28.70 19.44
C ILE A 764 8.85 28.43 19.82
N GLN A 765 9.78 29.30 19.40
CA GLN A 765 11.20 29.20 19.77
C GLN A 765 11.41 29.22 21.30
N LYS A 766 10.64 30.04 22.05
CA LYS A 766 10.73 30.06 23.52
C LYS A 766 10.21 28.77 24.14
N GLU A 767 9.04 28.31 23.69
CA GLU A 767 8.40 27.10 24.21
C GLU A 767 9.29 25.85 24.02
N ILE A 768 9.95 25.72 22.87
CA ILE A 768 10.91 24.63 22.62
C ILE A 768 12.12 24.75 23.56
N VAL A 769 12.69 25.94 23.71
CA VAL A 769 13.84 26.19 24.60
C VAL A 769 13.49 25.94 26.08
N GLU A 770 12.26 26.21 26.50
CA GLU A 770 11.76 25.92 27.85
C GLU A 770 11.53 24.41 28.04
N LYS A 771 10.89 23.73 27.09
CA LYS A 771 10.70 22.26 27.10
C LYS A 771 12.02 21.50 27.18
N VAL A 772 13.00 21.82 26.33
CA VAL A 772 14.30 21.14 26.32
C VAL A 772 15.09 21.39 27.60
N LYS A 773 14.94 22.57 28.23
CA LYS A 773 15.56 22.85 29.55
C LYS A 773 14.87 22.10 30.69
N ALA A 774 13.56 21.85 30.58
CA ALA A 774 12.81 21.07 31.56
C ALA A 774 13.08 19.55 31.45
N SER A 775 13.50 19.04 30.28
CA SER A 775 13.87 17.62 30.10
C SER A 775 15.34 17.30 30.41
N VAL A 776 16.16 18.31 30.72
CA VAL A 776 17.61 18.20 31.03
C VAL A 776 17.90 18.49 32.51
N ALA A 777 16.88 18.85 33.29
CA ALA A 777 16.94 19.21 34.71
C ALA A 777 16.33 18.13 35.62
#